data_AF-A0A2N5YSX7-F1
#
_entry.id   AF-A0A2N5YSX7-F1
#
_cell.length_a   1.000
_cell.length_b   1.000
_cell.length_c   1.000
_cell.angle_alpha   90.00
_cell.angle_beta   90.00
_cell.angle_gamma   90.00
#
_symmetry.space_group_name_H-M   'P 1'
#
loop_
_entity.id
_entity.type
_entity.pdbx_description
1 polymer ?
#
loop_
_entity_poly.entity_id
_entity_poly.type
_entity_poly.pdbx_seq_one_letter_code
_entity_poly.pdbx_strand_id
1 'polypeptide(L)'
;MRTMKTAKIILINIFLLSSFFIRAQEIELNKDDFRSKDAYKSAKDAIKEGESYYELGIGGYRRALEYYLQAYKFNNNVPMLNYKIGECYLNTISKVKCIDYYTKAYELDPNIMEDILYKIGRGYHLKGEFDKAIEHYKKYKNKLSPAALQDHKKDIEKKIEECENGKKLVQKPVRVFIDNLGPNVNSSYRDYSPLISADESMMIFTSRRENTTGGGRDTRDNLFMEDIYVSYKNNMGKWIPAENMGKPLNGSGNDATVGLSPDGQQLFIFNGESGQGDILVSELEGSEWSKPDDDALKKYINTEYHESSASFSFDGRTMYFVSNKPEDNLGDHDIFVSSWDEEKERWGEPSNLSNAINTEYDERGVFMHPDGRTIYFSSKGHSSMGGFDIFKSELQDDGNWGEPENLGWPINTPDDDVFFVMAASGKHGYYASAKEDGEGSYDIYMITFRGPEKPVIQSNEDKLLASTEPVSEVVMEESVEIKTMRLTILKGTVKDALSLNPIEATIEIVDNEKNEVISVMKSNSSTGKYLISLPSGKNYGIAVKAEDYLFHSENFNIPEATNYQEITKDILLNKMAVGSKIVLKNIFFDYAKATLRSESFAELDRLVDLLSKYPSTRIEISGHTDNRGSLKLNTSLSENRAKAVVDYLIGKGIAEDRLEYKGYAYFQPIDTNDTPEGRQNNRRVEFKVLSN
;
A
#
# COMPACT_ATOMS: atom_id res chain seq x y z
N MET A 1 49.46 17.35 -36.87
CA MET A 1 48.97 18.75 -36.82
C MET A 1 47.45 18.72 -36.87
N ARG A 2 46.79 19.08 -35.75
CA ARG A 2 45.37 19.49 -35.55
C ARG A 2 44.27 18.69 -36.28
N THR A 3 43.62 17.70 -35.67
CA THR A 3 42.41 17.79 -34.80
C THR A 3 41.40 18.89 -35.18
N MET A 4 40.25 18.48 -35.74
CA MET A 4 39.00 19.24 -35.75
C MET A 4 37.99 18.47 -34.89
N LYS A 5 37.71 19.03 -33.70
CA LYS A 5 36.58 18.65 -32.85
C LYS A 5 35.33 19.35 -33.39
N THR A 6 34.32 18.58 -33.75
CA THR A 6 32.94 19.07 -33.92
C THR A 6 32.33 19.27 -32.53
N ALA A 7 32.10 20.53 -32.16
CA ALA A 7 31.38 20.89 -30.95
C ALA A 7 29.89 20.58 -31.15
N LYS A 8 29.35 19.60 -30.41
CA LYS A 8 27.91 19.50 -30.17
C LYS A 8 27.54 20.59 -29.18
N ILE A 9 26.66 21.48 -29.61
CA ILE A 9 26.01 22.49 -28.76
C ILE A 9 25.14 21.71 -27.77
N ILE A 10 25.57 21.67 -26.52
CA ILE A 10 24.75 21.23 -25.40
C ILE A 10 23.90 22.44 -25.03
N LEU A 11 22.59 22.35 -25.23
CA LEU A 11 21.62 23.29 -24.66
C LEU A 11 21.54 22.97 -23.15
N ILE A 12 22.54 23.43 -22.42
CA ILE A 12 22.46 23.51 -20.96
C ILE A 12 21.56 24.71 -20.68
N ASN A 13 20.32 24.48 -20.26
CA ASN A 13 19.56 25.49 -19.55
C ASN A 13 20.21 25.69 -18.16
N ILE A 14 21.38 26.32 -18.15
CA ILE A 14 21.84 27.07 -16.98
C ILE A 14 20.84 28.21 -16.87
N PHE A 15 19.90 28.07 -15.92
CA PHE A 15 19.24 29.22 -15.34
C PHE A 15 20.36 30.08 -14.74
N LEU A 16 20.81 31.04 -15.54
CA LEU A 16 21.62 32.15 -15.09
C LEU A 16 20.86 32.77 -13.92
N LEU A 17 21.46 32.69 -12.73
CA LEU A 17 21.18 33.55 -11.60
C LEU A 17 21.18 35.01 -12.06
N SER A 18 20.03 35.49 -12.54
CA SER A 18 19.66 36.88 -12.37
C SER A 18 19.31 37.01 -10.90
N SER A 19 20.29 37.48 -10.15
CA SER A 19 20.14 37.99 -8.79
C SER A 19 19.24 39.23 -8.81
N PHE A 20 17.95 39.02 -9.07
CA PHE A 20 16.95 39.85 -8.42
C PHE A 20 16.96 39.39 -6.96
N PHE A 21 17.58 40.20 -6.12
CA PHE A 21 17.18 40.25 -4.72
C PHE A 21 15.65 40.35 -4.70
N ILE A 22 14.96 39.25 -4.41
CA ILE A 22 13.68 39.33 -3.72
C ILE A 22 14.08 39.97 -2.39
N ARG A 23 14.03 41.30 -2.31
CA ARG A 23 13.83 41.91 -1.01
C ARG A 23 12.51 41.33 -0.54
N ALA A 24 12.54 40.46 0.46
CA ALA A 24 11.36 40.24 1.27
C ALA A 24 10.84 41.65 1.61
N GLN A 25 9.63 42.00 1.14
CA GLN A 25 9.09 43.31 1.46
C GLN A 25 8.94 43.38 2.97
N GLU A 26 9.70 44.30 3.58
CA GLU A 26 9.73 44.45 5.03
C GLU A 26 8.36 44.94 5.53
N ILE A 27 7.98 44.50 6.73
CA ILE A 27 6.80 45.05 7.41
C ILE A 27 7.14 46.47 7.89
N GLU A 28 6.70 47.48 7.15
CA GLU A 28 6.88 48.87 7.51
C GLU A 28 5.86 49.31 8.57
N LEU A 29 6.35 49.87 9.69
CA LEU A 29 5.53 50.41 10.77
C LEU A 29 5.72 51.92 10.90
N ASN A 30 4.63 52.68 10.82
CA ASN A 30 4.62 54.09 11.19
C ASN A 30 4.32 54.24 12.69
N LYS A 31 5.15 55.02 13.41
CA LYS A 31 4.99 55.25 14.85
C LYS A 31 3.68 55.92 15.22
N ASP A 32 3.16 56.77 14.34
CA ASP A 32 1.95 57.56 14.59
C ASP A 32 0.67 56.70 14.61
N ASP A 33 0.74 55.49 14.05
CA ASP A 33 -0.40 54.55 14.03
C ASP A 33 -0.57 53.77 15.36
N PHE A 34 0.29 54.03 16.36
CA PHE A 34 0.30 53.29 17.62
C PHE A 34 -0.14 54.16 18.80
N ARG A 35 -0.91 53.55 19.71
CA ARG A 35 -1.45 54.22 20.92
C ARG A 35 -0.37 54.70 21.90
N SER A 36 0.82 54.11 21.86
CA SER A 36 1.96 54.50 22.69
C SER A 36 3.29 54.07 22.08
N LYS A 37 4.39 54.68 22.55
CA LYS A 37 5.76 54.27 22.17
C LYS A 37 6.06 52.83 22.55
N ASP A 38 5.53 52.37 23.69
CA ASP A 38 5.71 50.99 24.15
C ASP A 38 4.98 50.01 23.24
N ALA A 39 3.75 50.32 22.81
CA ALA A 39 3.00 49.51 21.87
C ALA A 39 3.73 49.39 20.51
N TYR A 40 4.26 50.50 19.99
CA TYR A 40 5.10 50.48 18.78
C TYR A 40 6.33 49.59 18.95
N LYS A 41 7.02 49.73 20.09
CA LYS A 41 8.22 48.94 20.38
C LYS A 41 7.89 47.44 20.47
N SER A 42 6.85 47.07 21.23
CA SER A 42 6.42 45.68 21.36
C SER A 42 5.99 45.06 20.02
N ALA A 43 5.26 45.82 19.19
CA ALA A 43 4.89 45.35 17.85
C ALA A 43 6.13 45.13 16.97
N LYS A 44 7.09 46.07 17.00
CA LYS A 44 8.34 45.96 16.26
C LYS A 44 9.20 44.77 16.71
N ASP A 45 9.31 44.56 18.03
CA ASP A 45 10.06 43.43 18.59
C ASP A 45 9.40 42.10 18.20
N ALA A 46 8.06 42.01 18.28
CA ALA A 46 7.32 40.83 17.83
C ALA A 46 7.48 40.58 16.33
N ILE A 47 7.41 41.61 15.48
CA ILE A 47 7.67 41.46 14.04
C ILE A 47 9.08 40.95 13.78
N LYS A 48 10.09 41.48 14.48
CA LYS A 48 11.47 41.02 14.32
C LYS A 48 11.63 39.53 14.64
N GLU A 49 11.04 39.07 15.74
CA GLU A 49 11.05 37.64 16.08
C GLU A 49 10.27 36.83 15.04
N GLY A 50 9.10 37.33 14.61
CA GLY A 50 8.27 36.73 13.56
C GLY A 50 9.01 36.54 12.24
N GLU A 51 9.73 37.56 11.76
CA GLU A 51 10.57 37.49 10.57
C GLU A 51 11.66 36.42 10.71
N SER A 52 12.31 36.31 11.87
CA SER A 52 13.36 35.31 12.08
C SER A 52 12.85 33.88 11.95
N TYR A 53 11.60 33.62 12.35
CA TYR A 53 10.94 32.33 12.13
C TYR A 53 10.37 32.21 10.71
N TYR A 54 9.87 33.30 10.12
CA TYR A 54 9.33 33.29 8.76
C TYR A 54 10.39 32.89 7.73
N GLU A 55 11.62 33.35 7.92
CA GLU A 55 12.78 33.00 7.10
C GLU A 55 13.16 31.51 7.19
N LEU A 56 12.71 30.78 8.22
CA LEU A 56 12.89 29.33 8.33
C LEU A 56 11.87 28.53 7.50
N GLY A 57 10.95 29.19 6.78
CA GLY A 57 9.96 28.54 5.92
C GLY A 57 8.94 27.70 6.69
N ILE A 58 8.59 26.53 6.15
CA ILE A 58 7.48 25.68 6.62
C ILE A 58 7.61 25.33 8.11
N GLY A 59 8.80 24.91 8.56
CA GLY A 59 9.05 24.60 9.97
C GLY A 59 9.03 25.81 10.90
N GLY A 60 9.09 27.03 10.35
CA GLY A 60 9.03 28.28 11.09
C GLY A 60 7.67 28.97 11.10
N TYR A 61 6.82 28.75 10.10
CA TYR A 61 5.57 29.50 9.93
C TYR A 61 4.62 29.44 11.12
N ARG A 62 4.54 28.31 11.83
CA ARG A 62 3.72 28.22 13.06
C ARG A 62 4.22 29.21 14.13
N ARG A 63 5.54 29.30 14.34
CA ARG A 63 6.13 30.24 15.31
C ARG A 63 6.06 31.68 14.80
N ALA A 64 6.31 31.90 13.52
CA ALA A 64 6.17 33.22 12.89
C ALA A 64 4.75 33.77 13.08
N LEU A 65 3.73 32.92 12.86
CA LEU A 65 2.32 33.25 13.08
C LEU A 65 2.05 33.72 14.52
N GLU A 66 2.57 33.00 15.52
CA GLU A 66 2.40 33.37 16.94
C GLU A 66 2.91 34.80 17.21
N TYR A 67 4.08 35.16 16.69
CA TYR A 67 4.66 36.50 16.84
C TYR A 67 3.95 37.56 16.01
N TYR A 68 3.57 37.26 14.77
CA TYR A 68 2.82 38.20 13.94
C TYR A 68 1.43 38.50 14.53
N LEU A 69 0.76 37.51 15.11
CA LEU A 69 -0.51 37.73 15.82
C LEU A 69 -0.33 38.56 17.10
N GLN A 70 0.84 38.53 17.75
CA GLN A 70 1.16 39.47 18.83
C GLN A 70 1.29 40.91 18.31
N ALA A 71 2.02 41.11 17.20
CA ALA A 71 2.13 42.43 16.57
C ALA A 71 0.75 42.96 16.09
N TYR A 72 -0.06 42.08 15.52
CA TYR A 72 -1.41 42.36 15.02
C TYR A 72 -2.34 42.96 16.10
N LYS A 73 -2.18 42.55 17.37
CA LYS A 73 -2.96 43.09 18.50
C LYS A 73 -2.70 44.58 18.74
N PHE A 74 -1.53 45.09 18.37
CA PHE A 74 -1.17 46.49 18.55
C PHE A 74 -1.63 47.36 17.37
N ASN A 75 -1.47 46.87 16.15
CA ASN A 75 -1.97 47.52 14.93
C ASN A 75 -2.28 46.45 13.86
N ASN A 76 -3.56 46.35 13.49
CA ASN A 76 -4.03 45.41 12.46
C ASN A 76 -4.23 46.05 11.08
N ASN A 77 -3.96 47.35 10.92
CA ASN A 77 -4.07 48.08 9.66
C ASN A 77 -2.73 48.18 8.91
N VAL A 78 -1.86 47.16 9.07
CA VAL A 78 -0.57 47.07 8.37
C VAL A 78 -0.71 46.05 7.23
N PRO A 79 -0.70 46.46 5.94
CA PRO A 79 -1.00 45.56 4.82
C PRO A 79 -0.07 44.34 4.75
N MET A 80 1.26 44.56 4.83
CA MET A 80 2.26 43.49 4.73
C MET A 80 2.22 42.51 5.92
N LEU A 81 1.90 43.00 7.12
CA LEU A 81 1.70 42.12 8.28
C LEU A 81 0.50 41.18 8.06
N ASN A 82 -0.61 41.70 7.55
CA ASN A 82 -1.77 40.89 7.21
C ASN A 82 -1.43 39.86 6.11
N TYR A 83 -0.71 40.28 5.07
CA TYR A 83 -0.27 39.38 4.01
C TYR A 83 0.57 38.21 4.56
N LYS A 84 1.60 38.50 5.38
CA LYS A 84 2.46 37.49 6.00
C LYS A 84 1.70 36.59 7.00
N ILE A 85 0.75 37.12 7.75
CA ILE A 85 -0.15 36.29 8.58
C ILE A 85 -0.97 35.33 7.71
N GLY A 86 -1.50 35.81 6.58
CA GLY A 86 -2.18 34.98 5.59
C GLY A 86 -1.28 33.86 5.06
N GLU A 87 -0.03 34.17 4.70
CA GLU A 87 0.96 33.18 4.25
C GLU A 87 1.26 32.14 5.33
N CYS A 88 1.43 32.56 6.59
CA CYS A 88 1.63 31.62 7.67
C CYS A 88 0.40 30.71 7.86
N TYR A 89 -0.81 31.27 7.89
CA TYR A 89 -2.03 30.45 8.03
C TYR A 89 -2.17 29.42 6.92
N LEU A 90 -1.92 29.81 5.66
CA LEU A 90 -1.98 28.92 4.49
C LEU A 90 -1.06 27.70 4.61
N ASN A 91 -0.02 27.77 5.44
CA ASN A 91 0.95 26.70 5.70
C ASN A 91 0.78 26.04 7.09
N THR A 92 -0.36 26.26 7.76
CA THR A 92 -0.73 25.61 9.03
C THR A 92 -1.99 24.79 8.84
N ILE A 93 -2.41 24.03 9.86
CA ILE A 93 -3.68 23.29 9.82
C ILE A 93 -4.92 24.20 9.63
N SER A 94 -4.86 25.46 10.05
CA SER A 94 -5.95 26.44 9.90
C SER A 94 -5.87 27.22 8.58
N LYS A 95 -5.63 26.54 7.45
CA LYS A 95 -5.38 27.19 6.14
C LYS A 95 -6.44 28.20 5.74
N VAL A 96 -7.71 27.88 5.96
CA VAL A 96 -8.86 28.70 5.57
C VAL A 96 -8.87 30.08 6.25
N LYS A 97 -8.24 30.24 7.42
CA LYS A 97 -8.11 31.54 8.09
C LYS A 97 -7.30 32.54 7.28
N CYS A 98 -6.50 32.10 6.30
CA CYS A 98 -5.75 33.00 5.43
C CYS A 98 -6.65 33.99 4.68
N ILE A 99 -7.90 33.61 4.38
CA ILE A 99 -8.86 34.44 3.63
C ILE A 99 -9.06 35.79 4.30
N ASP A 100 -9.29 35.81 5.62
CA ASP A 100 -9.59 37.04 6.37
C ASP A 100 -8.41 38.01 6.30
N TYR A 101 -7.19 37.51 6.47
CA TYR A 101 -5.98 38.33 6.48
C TYR A 101 -5.57 38.78 5.08
N TYR A 102 -5.66 37.91 4.07
CA TYR A 102 -5.41 38.33 2.68
C TYR A 102 -6.44 39.34 2.18
N THR A 103 -7.72 39.15 2.52
CA THR A 103 -8.77 40.12 2.18
C THR A 103 -8.48 41.45 2.85
N LYS A 104 -8.08 41.45 4.13
CA LYS A 104 -7.72 42.67 4.84
C LYS A 104 -6.49 43.36 4.23
N ALA A 105 -5.47 42.61 3.85
CA ALA A 105 -4.29 43.14 3.17
C ALA A 105 -4.68 43.82 1.85
N TYR A 106 -5.54 43.17 1.05
CA TYR A 106 -6.05 43.70 -0.22
C TYR A 106 -6.92 44.96 -0.06
N GLU A 107 -7.76 45.02 0.98
CA GLU A 107 -8.57 46.21 1.30
C GLU A 107 -7.72 47.43 1.66
N LEU A 108 -6.62 47.21 2.39
CA LEU A 108 -5.72 48.28 2.81
C LEU A 108 -4.82 48.75 1.65
N ASP A 109 -4.34 47.82 0.84
CA ASP A 109 -3.56 48.10 -0.37
C ASP A 109 -3.79 47.04 -1.45
N PRO A 110 -4.60 47.35 -2.50
CA PRO A 110 -4.88 46.43 -3.60
C PRO A 110 -3.66 46.02 -4.45
N ASN A 111 -2.52 46.70 -4.27
CA ASN A 111 -1.27 46.45 -4.99
C ASN A 111 -0.13 45.97 -4.08
N ILE A 112 -0.44 45.60 -2.82
CA ILE A 112 0.55 45.15 -1.84
C ILE A 112 1.45 44.03 -2.37
N MET A 113 0.83 43.06 -3.04
CA MET A 113 1.46 41.93 -3.72
C MET A 113 0.72 41.66 -5.03
N GLU A 114 1.44 41.25 -6.07
CA GLU A 114 0.83 40.94 -7.38
C GLU A 114 -0.16 39.77 -7.27
N ASP A 115 0.18 38.75 -6.49
CA ASP A 115 -0.54 37.48 -6.32
C ASP A 115 -1.66 37.51 -5.27
N ILE A 116 -1.94 38.65 -4.63
CA ILE A 116 -2.90 38.73 -3.52
C ILE A 116 -4.30 38.19 -3.88
N LEU A 117 -4.79 38.49 -5.09
CA LEU A 117 -6.09 38.00 -5.57
C LEU A 117 -6.06 36.48 -5.80
N TYR A 118 -4.94 35.94 -6.26
CA TYR A 118 -4.72 34.51 -6.40
C TYR A 118 -4.76 33.82 -5.03
N LYS A 119 -4.06 34.39 -4.03
CA LYS A 119 -4.01 33.86 -2.66
C LYS A 119 -5.40 33.86 -1.99
N ILE A 120 -6.19 34.92 -2.17
CA ILE A 120 -7.60 34.95 -1.72
C ILE A 120 -8.42 33.86 -2.42
N GLY A 121 -8.26 33.72 -3.75
CA GLY A 121 -8.91 32.66 -4.52
C GLY A 121 -8.56 31.27 -3.99
N ARG A 122 -7.28 31.02 -3.68
CA ARG A 122 -6.83 29.75 -3.09
C ARG A 122 -7.41 29.50 -1.71
N GLY A 123 -7.54 30.52 -0.87
CA GLY A 123 -8.22 30.41 0.42
C GLY A 123 -9.68 29.96 0.26
N TYR A 124 -10.45 30.60 -0.62
CA TYR A 124 -11.83 30.19 -0.91
C TYR A 124 -11.93 28.80 -1.54
N HIS A 125 -10.95 28.44 -2.38
CA HIS A 125 -10.88 27.11 -2.98
C HIS A 125 -10.71 26.03 -1.91
N LEU A 126 -9.74 26.20 -1.00
CA LEU A 126 -9.50 25.33 0.16
C LEU A 126 -10.74 25.20 1.06
N LYS A 127 -11.51 26.27 1.20
CA LYS A 127 -12.77 26.28 1.95
C LYS A 127 -13.91 25.54 1.25
N GLY A 128 -13.77 25.19 -0.03
CA GLY A 128 -14.85 24.64 -0.85
C GLY A 128 -15.87 25.69 -1.34
N GLU A 129 -15.58 26.98 -1.17
CA GLU A 129 -16.39 28.09 -1.72
C GLU A 129 -15.99 28.35 -3.19
N PHE A 130 -16.19 27.34 -4.04
CA PHE A 130 -15.67 27.28 -5.41
C PHE A 130 -16.05 28.48 -6.29
N ASP A 131 -17.28 28.96 -6.22
CA ASP A 131 -17.70 30.12 -7.05
C ASP A 131 -16.94 31.39 -6.68
N LYS A 132 -16.68 31.62 -5.39
CA LYS A 132 -15.85 32.75 -4.93
C LYS A 132 -14.39 32.58 -5.31
N ALA A 133 -13.87 31.35 -5.26
CA ALA A 133 -12.52 31.06 -5.73
C ALA A 133 -12.36 31.41 -7.22
N ILE A 134 -13.28 30.92 -8.07
CA ILE A 134 -13.32 31.20 -9.51
C ILE A 134 -13.39 32.71 -9.78
N GLU A 135 -14.20 33.45 -9.02
CA GLU A 135 -14.29 34.90 -9.14
C GLU A 135 -12.93 35.57 -8.93
N HIS A 136 -12.21 35.19 -7.87
CA HIS A 136 -10.91 35.77 -7.53
C HIS A 136 -9.80 35.37 -8.52
N TYR A 137 -9.79 34.12 -8.99
CA TYR A 137 -8.88 33.67 -10.04
C TYR A 137 -9.09 34.44 -11.35
N LYS A 138 -10.34 34.71 -11.73
CA LYS A 138 -10.66 35.54 -12.91
C LYS A 138 -10.22 37.00 -12.71
N LYS A 139 -10.42 37.58 -11.51
CA LYS A 139 -9.93 38.92 -11.19
C LYS A 139 -8.41 39.00 -11.28
N TYR A 140 -7.69 38.02 -10.74
CA TYR A 140 -6.23 37.94 -10.84
C TYR A 140 -5.78 37.86 -12.31
N LYS A 141 -6.36 36.94 -13.09
CA LYS A 141 -6.08 36.80 -14.53
C LYS A 141 -6.23 38.11 -15.30
N ASN A 142 -7.27 38.89 -15.00
CA ASN A 142 -7.54 40.16 -15.67
C ASN A 142 -6.63 41.32 -15.21
N LYS A 143 -5.97 41.20 -14.05
CA LYS A 143 -5.04 42.19 -13.52
C LYS A 143 -3.62 42.03 -14.11
N LEU A 144 -3.25 40.81 -14.51
CA LEU A 144 -1.91 40.49 -14.97
C LEU A 144 -1.51 41.23 -16.25
N SER A 145 -0.23 41.60 -16.35
CA SER A 145 0.37 42.05 -17.61
C SER A 145 0.37 40.92 -18.66
N PRO A 146 0.47 41.21 -19.97
CA PRO A 146 0.52 40.16 -20.99
C PRO A 146 1.66 39.13 -20.78
N ALA A 147 2.82 39.58 -20.30
CA ALA A 147 3.96 38.71 -19.99
C ALA A 147 3.65 37.80 -18.77
N ALA A 148 3.22 38.38 -17.66
CA ALA A 148 2.86 37.60 -16.47
C ALA A 148 1.67 36.65 -16.73
N LEU A 149 0.70 37.08 -17.56
CA LEU A 149 -0.39 36.21 -17.97
C LEU A 149 0.11 35.00 -18.77
N GLN A 150 1.11 35.17 -19.65
CA GLN A 150 1.69 34.04 -20.38
C GLN A 150 2.26 32.97 -19.43
N ASP A 151 2.92 33.41 -18.36
CA ASP A 151 3.55 32.52 -17.37
C ASP A 151 2.53 31.85 -16.43
N HIS A 152 1.46 32.57 -16.05
CA HIS A 152 0.49 32.08 -15.06
C HIS A 152 -0.80 31.50 -15.64
N LYS A 153 -1.09 31.68 -16.94
CA LYS A 153 -2.38 31.31 -17.53
C LYS A 153 -2.74 29.85 -17.31
N LYS A 154 -1.79 28.92 -17.52
CA LYS A 154 -2.03 27.47 -17.38
C LYS A 154 -2.48 27.13 -15.95
N ASP A 155 -1.76 27.62 -14.94
CA ASP A 155 -2.09 27.39 -13.54
C ASP A 155 -3.44 28.00 -13.16
N ILE A 156 -3.73 29.24 -13.56
CA ILE A 156 -5.02 29.88 -13.25
C ILE A 156 -6.19 29.13 -13.90
N GLU A 157 -6.04 28.70 -15.15
CA GLU A 157 -7.07 27.92 -15.85
C GLU A 157 -7.30 26.56 -15.18
N LYS A 158 -6.21 25.89 -14.75
CA LYS A 158 -6.28 24.66 -13.96
C LYS A 158 -7.02 24.88 -12.63
N LYS A 159 -6.72 25.95 -11.89
CA LYS A 159 -7.43 26.26 -10.62
C LYS A 159 -8.92 26.51 -10.81
N ILE A 160 -9.32 27.13 -11.91
CA ILE A 160 -10.75 27.31 -12.24
C ILE A 160 -11.39 25.96 -12.59
N GLU A 161 -10.71 25.11 -13.35
CA GLU A 161 -11.20 23.77 -13.68
C GLU A 161 -11.35 22.88 -12.44
N GLU A 162 -10.35 22.85 -11.56
CA GLU A 162 -10.39 22.17 -10.27
C GLU A 162 -11.62 22.61 -9.44
N CYS A 163 -11.92 23.92 -9.42
CA CYS A 163 -13.12 24.43 -8.74
C CYS A 163 -14.41 23.91 -9.37
N GLU A 164 -14.50 23.84 -10.71
CA GLU A 164 -15.68 23.31 -11.39
C GLU A 164 -15.83 21.79 -11.21
N ASN A 165 -14.72 21.04 -11.12
CA ASN A 165 -14.73 19.63 -10.75
C ASN A 165 -15.21 19.45 -9.31
N GLY A 166 -14.68 20.25 -8.38
CA GLY A 166 -15.10 20.25 -6.98
C GLY A 166 -16.59 20.49 -6.82
N LYS A 167 -17.16 21.45 -7.56
CA LYS A 167 -18.61 21.71 -7.59
C LYS A 167 -19.43 20.49 -8.00
N LYS A 168 -18.93 19.64 -8.91
CA LYS A 168 -19.60 18.40 -9.33
C LYS A 168 -19.47 17.31 -8.28
N LEU A 169 -18.28 17.13 -7.70
CA LEU A 169 -18.01 16.07 -6.71
C LEU A 169 -18.82 16.27 -5.43
N VAL A 170 -18.89 17.49 -4.89
CA VAL A 170 -19.63 17.77 -3.65
C VAL A 170 -21.15 17.58 -3.79
N GLN A 171 -21.69 17.58 -5.02
CA GLN A 171 -23.12 17.32 -5.26
C GLN A 171 -23.48 15.83 -5.11
N LYS A 172 -22.49 14.94 -5.19
CA LYS A 172 -22.68 13.48 -5.12
C LYS A 172 -21.69 12.88 -4.11
N PRO A 173 -21.89 13.13 -2.81
CA PRO A 173 -20.99 12.67 -1.78
C PRO A 173 -20.91 11.14 -1.75
N VAL A 174 -19.69 10.62 -1.64
CA VAL A 174 -19.43 9.20 -1.50
C VAL A 174 -19.83 8.74 -0.10
N ARG A 175 -20.45 7.57 0.00
CA ARG A 175 -20.98 7.01 1.25
C ARG A 175 -19.87 6.37 2.08
N VAL A 176 -19.15 7.19 2.82
CA VAL A 176 -18.07 6.77 3.72
C VAL A 176 -18.19 7.39 5.11
N PHE A 177 -17.53 6.78 6.09
CA PHE A 177 -17.10 7.48 7.30
C PHE A 177 -15.60 7.74 7.20
N ILE A 178 -15.15 8.90 7.66
CA ILE A 178 -13.74 9.27 7.69
C ILE A 178 -13.41 9.64 9.12
N ASP A 179 -12.52 8.88 9.72
CA ASP A 179 -12.13 9.01 11.13
C ASP A 179 -10.64 9.37 11.22
N ASN A 180 -10.30 10.42 11.96
CA ASN A 180 -8.91 10.66 12.36
C ASN A 180 -8.46 9.52 13.28
N LEU A 181 -7.27 8.95 13.06
CA LEU A 181 -6.79 7.83 13.86
C LEU A 181 -6.37 8.19 15.31
N GLY A 182 -6.40 9.47 15.65
CA GLY A 182 -6.19 9.97 17.00
C GLY A 182 -4.76 9.74 17.50
N PRO A 183 -4.49 10.04 18.79
CA PRO A 183 -3.13 10.17 19.32
C PRO A 183 -2.35 8.86 19.45
N ASN A 184 -3.00 7.71 19.22
CA ASN A 184 -2.28 6.44 19.14
C ASN A 184 -1.46 6.34 17.85
N VAL A 185 -1.94 6.94 16.76
CA VAL A 185 -1.29 6.87 15.45
C VAL A 185 -0.83 8.24 14.97
N ASN A 186 -1.62 9.30 15.17
CA ASN A 186 -1.26 10.67 14.81
C ASN A 186 -0.59 11.41 15.98
N SER A 187 0.03 12.54 15.66
CA SER A 187 0.70 13.45 16.59
C SER A 187 0.43 14.90 16.21
N SER A 188 0.97 15.85 16.98
CA SER A 188 0.92 17.27 16.61
C SER A 188 1.86 17.65 15.45
N TYR A 189 2.54 16.69 14.83
CA TYR A 189 3.54 16.89 13.77
C TYR A 189 2.96 16.52 12.40
N ARG A 190 3.75 15.89 11.53
CA ARG A 190 3.27 15.33 10.27
C ARG A 190 3.34 13.83 10.40
N ASP A 191 2.22 13.16 10.19
CA ASP A 191 2.08 11.71 10.13
C ASP A 191 1.43 11.36 8.79
N TYR A 192 2.13 10.59 7.95
CA TYR A 192 1.73 10.35 6.55
C TYR A 192 2.37 9.08 5.99
N SER A 193 2.06 8.78 4.72
CA SER A 193 2.48 7.56 4.03
C SER A 193 2.13 6.29 4.81
N PRO A 194 0.84 6.08 5.19
CA PRO A 194 0.44 4.87 5.88
C PRO A 194 0.57 3.67 4.95
N LEU A 195 1.12 2.58 5.48
CA LEU A 195 1.17 1.26 4.88
C LEU A 195 0.52 0.27 5.83
N ILE A 196 -0.21 -0.71 5.31
CA ILE A 196 -0.89 -1.72 6.13
C ILE A 196 -0.66 -3.13 5.57
N SER A 197 -0.63 -4.12 6.45
CA SER A 197 -0.72 -5.52 6.02
C SER A 197 -2.10 -5.78 5.38
N ALA A 198 -2.20 -6.79 4.51
CA ALA A 198 -3.44 -7.07 3.79
C ALA A 198 -4.62 -7.43 4.72
N ASP A 199 -4.33 -8.01 5.89
CA ASP A 199 -5.30 -8.29 6.96
C ASP A 199 -5.49 -7.14 7.96
N GLU A 200 -4.86 -5.99 7.72
CA GLU A 200 -5.01 -4.76 8.50
C GLU A 200 -4.57 -4.90 9.97
N SER A 201 -3.73 -5.89 10.29
CA SER A 201 -3.24 -6.15 11.65
C SER A 201 -2.06 -5.28 12.06
N MET A 202 -1.32 -4.75 11.07
CA MET A 202 -0.14 -3.91 11.22
C MET A 202 -0.30 -2.64 10.38
N MET A 203 0.18 -1.52 10.90
CA MET A 203 0.36 -0.26 10.18
C MET A 203 1.78 0.25 10.40
N ILE A 204 2.45 0.60 9.31
CA ILE A 204 3.76 1.28 9.33
C ILE A 204 3.58 2.61 8.61
N PHE A 205 4.14 3.70 9.12
CA PHE A 205 3.96 5.02 8.54
C PHE A 205 5.16 5.93 8.79
N THR A 206 5.24 7.02 8.03
CA THR A 206 6.26 8.07 8.19
C THR A 206 5.78 9.11 9.19
N SER A 207 6.65 9.54 10.09
CA SER A 207 6.36 10.64 11.00
C SER A 207 7.54 11.58 11.20
N ARG A 208 7.24 12.86 11.42
CA ARG A 208 8.23 13.92 11.75
C ARG A 208 8.10 14.41 13.20
N ARG A 209 7.92 13.47 14.13
CA ARG A 209 7.84 13.75 15.57
C ARG A 209 9.20 14.15 16.17
N GLU A 210 9.15 14.77 17.35
CA GLU A 210 10.35 15.23 18.05
C GLU A 210 11.33 14.13 18.50
N ASN A 211 10.85 12.89 18.64
CA ASN A 211 11.66 11.73 19.00
C ASN A 211 12.27 11.03 17.78
N THR A 212 12.51 11.75 16.68
CA THR A 212 13.26 11.27 15.50
C THR A 212 14.63 10.74 15.90
N THR A 213 15.07 9.69 15.22
CA THR A 213 16.34 9.04 15.43
C THR A 213 17.48 9.99 15.05
N GLY A 214 18.47 10.12 15.92
CA GLY A 214 19.55 11.12 15.76
C GLY A 214 19.18 12.55 16.16
N GLY A 215 17.90 12.88 16.37
CA GLY A 215 17.43 14.17 16.90
C GLY A 215 17.61 15.37 15.97
N GLY A 216 17.84 15.12 14.67
CA GLY A 216 18.12 16.13 13.66
C GLY A 216 16.89 16.89 13.17
N ARG A 217 17.14 17.93 12.37
CA ARG A 217 16.13 18.63 11.58
C ARG A 217 16.60 18.73 10.14
N ASP A 218 15.67 18.60 9.20
CA ASP A 218 15.95 18.78 7.79
C ASP A 218 16.26 20.26 7.55
N THR A 219 17.39 20.56 6.90
CA THR A 219 17.84 21.94 6.66
C THR A 219 16.99 22.65 5.60
N ARG A 220 16.22 21.91 4.80
CA ARG A 220 15.38 22.45 3.71
C ARG A 220 14.08 23.04 4.22
N ASP A 221 13.48 22.43 5.25
CA ASP A 221 12.17 22.84 5.78
C ASP A 221 12.15 23.06 7.31
N ASN A 222 13.25 22.78 8.00
CA ASN A 222 13.43 22.91 9.44
C ASN A 222 12.46 22.07 10.30
N LEU A 223 11.82 21.04 9.72
CA LEU A 223 11.07 20.03 10.47
C LEU A 223 12.02 18.98 11.05
N PHE A 224 11.54 18.17 11.99
CA PHE A 224 12.29 16.98 12.41
C PHE A 224 12.46 16.02 11.22
N MET A 225 13.52 15.22 11.25
CA MET A 225 13.73 14.22 10.20
C MET A 225 12.57 13.22 10.15
N GLU A 226 12.37 12.66 8.96
CA GLU A 226 11.43 11.56 8.74
C GLU A 226 11.95 10.30 9.41
N ASP A 227 11.10 9.66 10.20
CA ASP A 227 11.34 8.35 10.81
C ASP A 227 10.14 7.44 10.53
N ILE A 228 10.41 6.14 10.45
CA ILE A 228 9.41 5.08 10.33
C ILE A 228 8.87 4.71 11.71
N TYR A 229 7.54 4.65 11.83
CA TYR A 229 6.80 4.25 13.02
C TYR A 229 5.89 3.06 12.71
N VAL A 230 5.60 2.24 13.73
CA VAL A 230 4.69 1.10 13.62
C VAL A 230 3.60 1.15 14.68
N SER A 231 2.40 0.71 14.33
CA SER A 231 1.32 0.38 15.26
C SER A 231 0.68 -0.95 14.87
N TYR A 232 0.18 -1.67 15.86
CA TYR A 232 -0.51 -2.95 15.68
C TYR A 232 -1.95 -2.87 16.18
N LYS A 233 -2.85 -3.64 15.58
CA LYS A 233 -4.19 -3.82 16.16
C LYS A 233 -4.13 -4.80 17.33
N ASN A 234 -4.76 -4.42 18.44
CA ASN A 234 -5.01 -5.35 19.54
C ASN A 234 -6.18 -6.28 19.24
N ASN A 235 -6.47 -7.21 20.17
CA ASN A 235 -7.58 -8.17 20.05
C ASN A 235 -8.98 -7.54 19.97
N MET A 236 -9.11 -6.23 20.21
CA MET A 236 -10.36 -5.47 20.06
C MET A 236 -10.43 -4.73 18.71
N GLY A 237 -9.44 -4.93 17.83
CA GLY A 237 -9.35 -4.25 16.54
C GLY A 237 -8.95 -2.78 16.61
N LYS A 238 -8.38 -2.32 17.74
CA LYS A 238 -7.91 -0.94 17.92
C LYS A 238 -6.40 -0.85 17.74
N TRP A 239 -5.95 0.19 17.03
CA TRP A 239 -4.55 0.57 16.95
C TRP A 239 -4.00 0.90 18.34
N ILE A 240 -2.88 0.28 18.72
CA ILE A 240 -2.14 0.59 19.94
C ILE A 240 -1.23 1.81 19.71
N PRO A 241 -0.68 2.46 20.77
CA PRO A 241 0.24 3.58 20.58
C PRO A 241 1.40 3.21 19.65
N ALA A 242 1.69 4.08 18.69
CA ALA A 242 2.73 3.87 17.71
C ALA A 242 4.13 3.97 18.33
N GLU A 243 5.03 3.12 17.87
CA GLU A 243 6.41 3.03 18.32
C GLU A 243 7.35 3.45 17.19
N ASN A 244 8.40 4.22 17.52
CA ASN A 244 9.48 4.52 16.58
C ASN A 244 10.29 3.25 16.33
N MET A 245 10.50 2.88 15.07
CA MET A 245 11.19 1.64 14.72
C MET A 245 12.67 1.63 15.09
N GLY A 246 13.29 2.80 15.22
CA GLY A 246 14.72 2.95 15.49
C GLY A 246 15.59 2.21 14.48
N LYS A 247 16.81 1.86 14.88
CA LYS A 247 17.73 1.09 14.02
C LYS A 247 17.27 -0.38 13.90
N PRO A 248 17.47 -1.02 12.73
CA PRO A 248 18.24 -0.52 11.60
C PRO A 248 17.45 0.29 10.56
N LEU A 249 16.13 0.44 10.73
CA LEU A 249 15.28 1.13 9.75
C LEU A 249 15.50 2.64 9.73
N ASN A 250 15.59 3.28 10.90
CA ASN A 250 15.81 4.72 11.04
C ASN A 250 17.29 5.03 11.26
N GLY A 251 17.83 5.84 10.36
CA GLY A 251 19.15 6.44 10.38
C GLY A 251 19.17 7.81 11.06
N SER A 252 20.01 8.72 10.55
CA SER A 252 20.12 10.10 11.05
C SER A 252 19.51 11.16 10.12
N GLY A 253 19.26 10.77 8.87
CA GLY A 253 18.58 11.57 7.86
C GLY A 253 17.09 11.26 7.80
N ASN A 254 16.50 11.47 6.63
CA ASN A 254 15.11 11.19 6.37
C ASN A 254 14.94 9.73 5.94
N ASP A 255 14.19 8.96 6.73
CA ASP A 255 13.77 7.59 6.44
C ASP A 255 12.24 7.52 6.43
N ALA A 256 11.68 7.22 5.26
CA ALA A 256 10.24 7.25 5.06
C ALA A 256 9.71 5.92 4.49
N THR A 257 8.48 5.60 4.84
CA THR A 257 7.74 4.46 4.29
C THR A 257 7.40 4.70 2.82
N VAL A 258 7.67 3.68 1.99
CA VAL A 258 7.40 3.70 0.55
C VAL A 258 6.35 2.67 0.17
N GLY A 259 6.55 1.39 0.52
CA GLY A 259 5.63 0.31 0.19
C GLY A 259 5.83 -0.91 1.09
N LEU A 260 4.76 -1.64 1.42
CA LEU A 260 4.79 -2.81 2.30
C LEU A 260 4.23 -4.01 1.53
N SER A 261 4.88 -5.17 1.61
CA SER A 261 4.34 -6.39 1.03
C SER A 261 3.03 -6.78 1.72
N PRO A 262 2.10 -7.46 1.01
CA PRO A 262 0.80 -7.83 1.58
C PRO A 262 0.87 -8.60 2.92
N ASP A 263 1.92 -9.41 3.10
CA ASP A 263 2.16 -10.21 4.31
C ASP A 263 2.87 -9.43 5.44
N GLY A 264 3.29 -8.18 5.20
CA GLY A 264 3.95 -7.32 6.16
C GLY A 264 5.42 -7.68 6.43
N GLN A 265 6.05 -8.51 5.59
CA GLN A 265 7.42 -9.00 5.82
C GLN A 265 8.50 -8.32 4.98
N GLN A 266 8.15 -7.55 3.95
CA GLN A 266 9.09 -6.75 3.16
C GLN A 266 8.65 -5.30 3.11
N LEU A 267 9.58 -4.38 3.32
CA LEU A 267 9.34 -2.95 3.38
C LEU A 267 10.28 -2.24 2.40
N PHE A 268 9.69 -1.47 1.49
CA PHE A 268 10.38 -0.43 0.74
C PHE A 268 10.46 0.84 1.60
N ILE A 269 11.65 1.42 1.62
CA ILE A 269 12.00 2.59 2.42
C ILE A 269 12.62 3.63 1.51
N PHE A 270 12.23 4.88 1.65
CA PHE A 270 12.94 6.00 1.03
C PHE A 270 14.02 6.44 2.00
N ASN A 271 15.27 6.51 1.53
CA ASN A 271 16.37 7.06 2.30
C ASN A 271 16.92 8.32 1.63
N GLY A 272 16.87 9.44 2.36
CA GLY A 272 17.32 10.74 1.89
C GLY A 272 18.81 11.05 2.08
N GLU A 273 19.64 10.08 2.50
CA GLU A 273 21.08 10.29 2.70
C GLU A 273 21.91 10.06 1.41
N SER A 274 21.39 9.33 0.42
CA SER A 274 22.04 9.05 -0.87
C SER A 274 21.22 9.56 -2.08
N GLY A 275 21.93 9.99 -3.13
CA GLY A 275 21.31 10.44 -4.39
C GLY A 275 20.39 11.66 -4.26
N GLN A 276 19.31 11.69 -5.05
CA GLN A 276 18.14 12.56 -4.80
C GLN A 276 17.15 11.91 -3.80
N GLY A 277 17.52 10.76 -3.24
CA GLY A 277 16.68 9.88 -2.42
C GLY A 277 16.51 8.53 -3.12
N ASP A 278 16.94 7.46 -2.46
CA ASP A 278 16.93 6.09 -3.00
C ASP A 278 15.83 5.24 -2.34
N ILE A 279 15.25 4.29 -3.09
CA ILE A 279 14.41 3.24 -2.51
C ILE A 279 15.33 2.13 -2.01
N LEU A 280 15.21 1.77 -0.73
CA LEU A 280 15.87 0.63 -0.10
C LEU A 280 14.84 -0.46 0.22
N VAL A 281 15.29 -1.69 0.39
CA VAL A 281 14.50 -2.85 0.79
C VAL A 281 14.97 -3.33 2.15
N SER A 282 14.04 -3.64 3.03
CA SER A 282 14.29 -4.33 4.31
C SER A 282 13.32 -5.50 4.46
N GLU A 283 13.79 -6.58 5.07
CA GLU A 283 13.03 -7.81 5.30
C GLU A 283 12.87 -8.08 6.80
N LEU A 284 11.70 -8.54 7.22
CA LEU A 284 11.43 -8.93 8.60
C LEU A 284 11.91 -10.37 8.84
N GLU A 285 13.13 -10.49 9.37
CA GLU A 285 13.74 -11.75 9.76
C GLU A 285 13.36 -12.10 11.20
N GLY A 286 12.29 -12.88 11.33
CA GLY A 286 11.77 -13.25 12.65
C GLY A 286 11.08 -12.07 13.33
N SER A 287 11.72 -11.43 14.31
CA SER A 287 11.21 -10.23 14.96
C SER A 287 12.02 -8.98 14.67
N GLU A 288 13.11 -9.09 13.90
CA GLU A 288 14.02 -7.99 13.60
C GLU A 288 13.98 -7.68 12.11
N TRP A 289 13.97 -6.40 11.76
CA TRP A 289 14.13 -5.97 10.39
C TRP A 289 15.60 -6.01 10.00
N SER A 290 15.90 -6.50 8.79
CA SER A 290 17.23 -6.46 8.22
C SER A 290 17.67 -5.02 7.95
N LYS A 291 18.98 -4.80 7.82
CA LYS A 291 19.48 -3.48 7.45
C LYS A 291 19.01 -3.13 6.02
N PRO A 292 18.39 -1.96 5.79
CA PRO A 292 17.96 -1.58 4.46
C PRO A 292 19.12 -1.53 3.45
N ASP A 293 18.91 -2.10 2.26
CA ASP A 293 19.85 -2.07 1.14
C ASP A 293 19.15 -1.87 -0.21
N ASP A 294 19.92 -1.55 -1.24
CA ASP A 294 19.45 -1.24 -2.60
C ASP A 294 20.04 -2.15 -3.68
N ASP A 295 20.65 -3.29 -3.31
CA ASP A 295 21.41 -4.12 -4.26
C ASP A 295 20.55 -4.60 -5.44
N ALA A 296 19.28 -4.90 -5.17
CA ALA A 296 18.30 -5.30 -6.19
C ALA A 296 17.78 -4.14 -7.07
N LEU A 297 17.97 -2.88 -6.67
CA LEU A 297 17.36 -1.68 -7.29
C LEU A 297 18.37 -0.84 -8.07
N LYS A 298 19.65 -0.86 -7.66
CA LYS A 298 20.77 -0.04 -8.19
C LYS A 298 20.87 0.09 -9.69
N LYS A 299 20.53 -0.96 -10.44
CA LYS A 299 20.83 -1.00 -11.87
C LYS A 299 19.84 -0.18 -12.71
N TYR A 300 18.58 -0.12 -12.31
CA TYR A 300 17.52 0.44 -13.17
C TYR A 300 16.56 1.39 -12.47
N ILE A 301 16.52 1.41 -11.14
CA ILE A 301 15.50 2.16 -10.38
C ILE A 301 16.14 3.29 -9.61
N ASN A 302 17.02 3.00 -8.64
CA ASN A 302 17.77 4.03 -7.91
C ASN A 302 18.81 4.66 -8.83
N THR A 303 18.37 5.66 -9.60
CA THR A 303 19.19 6.36 -10.60
C THR A 303 19.53 7.75 -10.08
N GLU A 304 19.86 8.70 -10.96
CA GLU A 304 20.08 10.10 -10.54
C GLU A 304 18.79 10.88 -10.32
N TYR A 305 17.64 10.26 -10.63
CA TYR A 305 16.30 10.80 -10.50
C TYR A 305 15.75 10.55 -9.09
N HIS A 306 14.60 11.13 -8.81
CA HIS A 306 13.92 11.05 -7.53
C HIS A 306 12.78 10.04 -7.60
N GLU A 307 12.96 8.93 -6.90
CA GLU A 307 11.94 7.90 -6.73
C GLU A 307 11.18 8.11 -5.40
N SER A 308 9.89 8.47 -5.49
CA SER A 308 9.18 9.06 -4.34
C SER A 308 8.18 8.14 -3.62
N SER A 309 7.70 7.10 -4.28
CA SER A 309 6.75 6.13 -3.71
C SER A 309 6.76 4.84 -4.53
N ALA A 310 6.40 3.70 -3.92
CA ALA A 310 6.31 2.43 -4.61
C ALA A 310 5.34 1.47 -3.92
N SER A 311 4.86 0.47 -4.64
CA SER A 311 3.93 -0.54 -4.14
C SER A 311 4.24 -1.89 -4.76
N PHE A 312 4.20 -2.92 -3.91
CA PHE A 312 4.24 -4.31 -4.33
C PHE A 312 2.87 -4.71 -4.91
N SER A 313 2.92 -5.52 -5.96
CA SER A 313 1.79 -6.37 -6.36
C SER A 313 1.50 -7.45 -5.32
N PHE A 314 0.33 -8.09 -5.44
CA PHE A 314 -0.17 -9.09 -4.50
C PHE A 314 0.74 -10.32 -4.32
N ASP A 315 1.60 -10.62 -5.30
CA ASP A 315 2.54 -11.74 -5.29
C ASP A 315 4.00 -11.30 -5.06
N GLY A 316 4.26 -10.00 -4.91
CA GLY A 316 5.58 -9.43 -4.72
C GLY A 316 6.47 -9.40 -5.96
N ARG A 317 5.98 -9.83 -7.14
CA ARG A 317 6.81 -9.97 -8.36
C ARG A 317 6.80 -8.75 -9.27
N THR A 318 5.86 -7.85 -9.06
CA THR A 318 5.78 -6.57 -9.76
C THR A 318 5.81 -5.43 -8.75
N MET A 319 6.57 -4.39 -9.09
CA MET A 319 6.65 -3.13 -8.37
C MET A 319 6.10 -2.02 -9.25
N TYR A 320 5.23 -1.20 -8.67
CA TYR A 320 4.79 0.07 -9.24
C TYR A 320 5.47 1.18 -8.47
N PHE A 321 6.10 2.15 -9.11
CA PHE A 321 6.83 3.21 -8.41
C PHE A 321 6.77 4.54 -9.15
N VAL A 322 6.97 5.65 -8.44
CA VAL A 322 6.90 7.01 -8.99
C VAL A 322 8.31 7.56 -9.17
N SER A 323 8.65 8.04 -10.37
CA SER A 323 9.97 8.62 -10.69
C SER A 323 9.84 9.92 -11.50
N ASN A 324 10.82 10.82 -11.38
CA ASN A 324 10.95 12.02 -12.23
C ASN A 324 11.92 11.87 -13.42
N LYS A 325 12.08 10.65 -13.93
CA LYS A 325 12.92 10.38 -15.10
C LYS A 325 12.34 11.04 -16.37
N PRO A 326 13.00 12.06 -16.95
CA PRO A 326 12.40 12.97 -17.93
C PRO A 326 12.20 12.38 -19.33
N GLU A 327 12.92 11.31 -19.71
CA GLU A 327 12.83 10.75 -21.06
C GLU A 327 11.51 10.00 -21.32
N ASP A 328 10.86 9.54 -20.23
CA ASP A 328 9.69 8.66 -20.27
C ASP A 328 8.47 9.28 -19.56
N ASN A 329 8.58 10.48 -18.98
CA ASN A 329 7.51 11.14 -18.25
C ASN A 329 6.62 12.03 -19.12
N LEU A 330 5.32 12.06 -18.78
CA LEU A 330 4.36 13.04 -19.25
C LEU A 330 4.35 14.29 -18.35
N GLY A 331 4.45 14.10 -17.02
CA GLY A 331 4.54 15.15 -15.99
C GLY A 331 5.94 15.25 -15.36
N ASP A 332 6.06 15.90 -14.19
CA ASP A 332 7.33 15.89 -13.44
C ASP A 332 7.55 14.52 -12.77
N HIS A 333 6.50 13.94 -12.18
CA HIS A 333 6.52 12.61 -11.55
C HIS A 333 5.44 11.73 -12.17
N ASP A 334 5.84 10.58 -12.72
CA ASP A 334 4.94 9.59 -13.32
C ASP A 334 5.10 8.23 -12.64
N ILE A 335 4.09 7.37 -12.79
CA ILE A 335 4.10 5.98 -12.31
C ILE A 335 4.73 5.06 -13.37
N PHE A 336 5.69 4.26 -12.92
CA PHE A 336 6.40 3.22 -13.66
C PHE A 336 6.09 1.85 -13.08
N VAL A 337 6.39 0.81 -13.87
CA VAL A 337 6.29 -0.59 -13.47
C VAL A 337 7.57 -1.34 -13.78
N SER A 338 7.99 -2.23 -12.89
CA SER A 338 9.11 -3.15 -13.06
C SER A 338 8.77 -4.54 -12.50
N SER A 339 9.39 -5.58 -13.05
CA SER A 339 9.20 -6.98 -12.64
C SER A 339 10.46 -7.56 -12.01
N TRP A 340 10.28 -8.42 -11.02
CA TRP A 340 11.35 -9.16 -10.37
C TRP A 340 11.94 -10.24 -11.29
N ASP A 341 13.26 -10.27 -11.43
CA ASP A 341 14.00 -11.30 -12.18
C ASP A 341 14.65 -12.28 -11.19
N GLU A 342 14.00 -13.43 -10.99
CA GLU A 342 14.43 -14.47 -10.04
C GLU A 342 15.83 -15.03 -10.34
N GLU A 343 16.21 -15.14 -11.62
CA GLU A 343 17.53 -15.68 -11.99
C GLU A 343 18.66 -14.71 -11.65
N LYS A 344 18.37 -13.41 -11.66
CA LYS A 344 19.34 -12.35 -11.41
C LYS A 344 19.20 -11.70 -10.03
N GLU A 345 18.20 -12.12 -9.25
CA GLU A 345 17.85 -11.58 -7.93
C GLU A 345 17.79 -10.04 -7.92
N ARG A 346 17.12 -9.45 -8.92
CA ARG A 346 17.02 -7.99 -9.06
C ARG A 346 15.80 -7.54 -9.84
N TRP A 347 15.42 -6.27 -9.68
CA TRP A 347 14.37 -5.64 -10.46
C TRP A 347 14.79 -5.37 -11.91
N GLY A 348 13.86 -5.56 -12.84
CA GLY A 348 14.02 -5.35 -14.26
C GLY A 348 14.06 -3.87 -14.67
N GLU A 349 14.26 -3.63 -15.98
CA GLU A 349 14.19 -2.29 -16.55
C GLU A 349 12.74 -1.79 -16.53
N PRO A 350 12.46 -0.60 -15.96
CA PRO A 350 11.09 -0.12 -15.79
C PRO A 350 10.51 0.46 -17.08
N SER A 351 9.19 0.45 -17.19
CA SER A 351 8.44 1.15 -18.22
C SER A 351 7.39 2.08 -17.61
N ASN A 352 7.13 3.22 -18.26
CA ASN A 352 6.01 4.11 -17.89
C ASN A 352 4.70 3.30 -17.93
N LEU A 353 3.87 3.41 -16.90
CA LEU A 353 2.74 2.50 -16.68
C LEU A 353 1.68 2.60 -17.80
N SER A 354 1.16 3.80 -18.05
CA SER A 354 0.30 4.12 -19.21
C SER A 354 -0.11 5.59 -19.20
N ASN A 355 -0.45 6.12 -20.39
CA ASN A 355 -1.04 7.46 -20.54
C ASN A 355 -2.49 7.56 -20.02
N ALA A 356 -3.12 6.43 -19.66
CA ALA A 356 -4.42 6.45 -18.99
C ALA A 356 -4.25 6.85 -17.51
N ILE A 357 -3.12 6.47 -16.90
CA ILE A 357 -2.82 6.73 -15.49
C ILE A 357 -2.03 8.05 -15.33
N ASN A 358 -0.94 8.18 -16.09
CA ASN A 358 -0.03 9.32 -16.01
C ASN A 358 -0.55 10.51 -16.81
N THR A 359 -0.32 11.72 -16.31
CA THR A 359 -0.82 12.96 -16.93
C THR A 359 0.30 13.95 -17.21
N GLU A 360 0.00 15.10 -17.82
CA GLU A 360 0.96 16.21 -17.92
C GLU A 360 1.24 16.92 -16.56
N TYR A 361 0.65 16.41 -15.49
CA TYR A 361 0.80 16.88 -14.10
C TYR A 361 1.35 15.73 -13.26
N ASP A 362 1.69 16.02 -12.00
CA ASP A 362 2.35 15.04 -11.15
C ASP A 362 1.38 13.95 -10.64
N GLU A 363 1.87 12.71 -10.66
CA GLU A 363 1.34 11.56 -9.94
C GLU A 363 2.23 11.22 -8.72
N ARG A 364 1.60 10.78 -7.63
CA ARG A 364 2.26 10.40 -6.36
C ARG A 364 1.49 9.29 -5.65
N GLY A 365 2.13 8.62 -4.71
CA GLY A 365 1.48 7.73 -3.75
C GLY A 365 0.68 6.64 -4.45
N VAL A 366 1.39 5.72 -5.10
CA VAL A 366 0.82 4.56 -5.79
C VAL A 366 0.58 3.39 -4.84
N PHE A 367 -0.54 2.69 -5.01
CA PHE A 367 -0.88 1.49 -4.26
C PHE A 367 -1.59 0.47 -5.18
N MET A 368 -1.01 -0.72 -5.32
CA MET A 368 -1.63 -1.86 -5.97
C MET A 368 -2.44 -2.65 -4.94
N HIS A 369 -3.75 -2.75 -5.13
CA HIS A 369 -4.59 -3.52 -4.23
C HIS A 369 -4.25 -5.03 -4.33
N PRO A 370 -4.37 -5.81 -3.23
CA PRO A 370 -4.10 -7.25 -3.23
C PRO A 370 -5.00 -8.11 -4.13
N ASP A 371 -5.90 -7.51 -4.92
CA ASP A 371 -6.64 -8.20 -5.99
C ASP A 371 -5.83 -8.34 -7.28
N GLY A 372 -4.71 -7.62 -7.40
CA GLY A 372 -3.89 -7.59 -8.60
C GLY A 372 -4.54 -6.92 -9.81
N ARG A 373 -5.65 -6.20 -9.61
CA ARG A 373 -6.42 -5.54 -10.67
C ARG A 373 -6.68 -4.07 -10.41
N THR A 374 -6.75 -3.64 -9.16
CA THR A 374 -7.12 -2.26 -8.81
C THR A 374 -5.87 -1.48 -8.38
N ILE A 375 -5.53 -0.42 -9.09
CA ILE A 375 -4.50 0.52 -8.70
C ILE A 375 -5.14 1.78 -8.13
N TYR A 376 -4.60 2.28 -7.03
CA TYR A 376 -4.92 3.57 -6.46
C TYR A 376 -3.70 4.46 -6.56
N PHE A 377 -3.91 5.74 -6.84
CA PHE A 377 -2.83 6.71 -6.95
C PHE A 377 -3.34 8.11 -6.70
N SER A 378 -2.44 9.02 -6.32
CA SER A 378 -2.76 10.43 -6.12
C SER A 378 -2.30 11.22 -7.35
N SER A 379 -3.14 12.09 -7.91
CA SER A 379 -2.78 12.86 -9.10
C SER A 379 -3.26 14.31 -9.00
N LYS A 380 -2.48 15.23 -9.56
CA LYS A 380 -2.89 16.62 -9.81
C LYS A 380 -3.69 16.78 -11.11
N GLY A 381 -3.72 15.75 -11.96
CA GLY A 381 -4.40 15.76 -13.25
C GLY A 381 -5.85 15.29 -13.17
N HIS A 382 -6.30 14.67 -14.26
CA HIS A 382 -7.64 14.07 -14.39
C HIS A 382 -8.77 15.02 -14.00
N SER A 383 -9.72 14.55 -13.21
CA SER A 383 -10.84 15.32 -12.68
C SER A 383 -10.59 15.84 -11.26
N SER A 384 -9.33 16.17 -10.93
CA SER A 384 -8.95 16.66 -9.61
C SER A 384 -9.75 17.91 -9.22
N MET A 385 -10.12 18.02 -7.94
CA MET A 385 -10.79 19.18 -7.36
C MET A 385 -9.85 20.14 -6.64
N GLY A 386 -8.56 19.84 -6.58
CA GLY A 386 -7.64 20.44 -5.64
C GLY A 386 -6.18 20.13 -5.93
N GLY A 387 -5.40 19.93 -4.87
CA GLY A 387 -3.99 19.57 -4.99
C GLY A 387 -3.82 18.17 -5.59
N PHE A 388 -3.32 17.23 -4.80
CA PHE A 388 -3.40 15.82 -5.13
C PHE A 388 -4.75 15.24 -4.71
N ASP A 389 -5.46 14.64 -5.66
CA ASP A 389 -6.67 13.86 -5.40
C ASP A 389 -6.36 12.36 -5.58
N ILE A 390 -7.01 11.50 -4.81
CA ILE A 390 -6.91 10.05 -4.94
C ILE A 390 -7.84 9.56 -6.05
N PHE A 391 -7.26 8.80 -6.98
CA PHE A 391 -7.95 8.12 -8.07
C PHE A 391 -7.77 6.61 -7.93
N LYS A 392 -8.66 5.86 -8.59
CA LYS A 392 -8.47 4.44 -8.84
C LYS A 392 -8.62 4.13 -10.33
N SER A 393 -7.95 3.09 -10.80
CA SER A 393 -8.18 2.49 -12.11
C SER A 393 -8.13 0.96 -12.00
N GLU A 394 -8.83 0.28 -12.89
CA GLU A 394 -8.93 -1.18 -12.92
C GLU A 394 -8.28 -1.71 -14.20
N LEU A 395 -7.42 -2.71 -14.04
CA LEU A 395 -6.81 -3.46 -15.13
C LEU A 395 -7.88 -4.30 -15.82
N GLN A 396 -8.09 -4.03 -17.10
CA GLN A 396 -9.07 -4.71 -17.94
C GLN A 396 -8.55 -6.06 -18.44
N ASP A 397 -9.46 -6.93 -18.88
CA ASP A 397 -9.10 -8.27 -19.37
C ASP A 397 -8.25 -8.24 -20.66
N ASP A 398 -8.16 -7.09 -21.34
CA ASP A 398 -7.29 -6.86 -22.49
C ASP A 398 -5.85 -6.44 -22.11
N GLY A 399 -5.57 -6.28 -20.81
CA GLY A 399 -4.27 -5.88 -20.27
C GLY A 399 -4.06 -4.36 -20.17
N ASN A 400 -5.05 -3.53 -20.52
CA ASN A 400 -4.97 -2.08 -20.40
C ASN A 400 -5.62 -1.58 -19.11
N TRP A 401 -5.13 -0.44 -18.60
CA TRP A 401 -5.77 0.27 -17.49
C TRP A 401 -7.02 1.02 -17.98
N GLY A 402 -8.10 0.94 -17.20
CA GLY A 402 -9.31 1.74 -17.45
C GLY A 402 -9.11 3.22 -17.15
N GLU A 403 -10.11 4.02 -17.51
CA GLU A 403 -10.16 5.46 -17.18
C GLU A 403 -10.12 5.68 -15.66
N PRO A 404 -9.24 6.55 -15.13
CA PRO A 404 -9.19 6.82 -13.70
C PRO A 404 -10.46 7.45 -13.14
N GLU A 405 -10.96 6.86 -12.05
CA GLU A 405 -12.11 7.34 -11.29
C GLU A 405 -11.63 8.10 -10.05
N ASN A 406 -12.03 9.37 -9.91
CA ASN A 406 -11.81 10.16 -8.69
C ASN A 406 -12.59 9.53 -7.52
N LEU A 407 -11.95 9.28 -6.37
CA LEU A 407 -12.62 8.69 -5.20
C LEU A 407 -13.68 9.60 -4.57
N GLY A 408 -13.75 10.87 -4.99
CA GLY A 408 -14.81 11.80 -4.71
C GLY A 408 -14.77 12.41 -3.31
N TRP A 409 -15.67 13.36 -3.06
CA TRP A 409 -15.82 13.99 -1.76
C TRP A 409 -16.66 13.11 -0.82
N PRO A 410 -16.35 12.99 0.49
CA PRO A 410 -15.37 13.76 1.26
C PRO A 410 -13.96 13.13 1.37
N ILE A 411 -13.66 12.08 0.59
CA ILE A 411 -12.33 11.44 0.61
C ILE A 411 -11.30 12.45 0.11
N ASN A 412 -11.50 12.92 -1.12
CA ASN A 412 -10.77 14.02 -1.72
C ASN A 412 -11.34 15.37 -1.31
N THR A 413 -10.44 16.33 -1.17
CA THR A 413 -10.67 17.68 -0.73
C THR A 413 -10.00 18.65 -1.70
N PRO A 414 -10.27 19.97 -1.60
CA PRO A 414 -9.55 20.94 -2.41
C PRO A 414 -8.04 21.08 -2.08
N ASP A 415 -7.52 20.35 -1.10
CA ASP A 415 -6.12 20.32 -0.67
C ASP A 415 -5.42 19.04 -1.18
N ASP A 416 -4.31 18.63 -0.57
CA ASP A 416 -3.63 17.38 -0.90
C ASP A 416 -4.19 16.20 -0.07
N ASP A 417 -4.66 15.17 -0.77
CA ASP A 417 -5.04 13.86 -0.25
C ASP A 417 -4.18 12.80 -0.95
N VAL A 418 -3.30 12.14 -0.17
CA VAL A 418 -2.19 11.34 -0.72
C VAL A 418 -1.95 10.04 0.04
N PHE A 419 -1.16 9.14 -0.58
CA PHE A 419 -0.69 7.89 0.01
C PHE A 419 -1.83 6.97 0.48
N PHE A 420 -2.82 6.79 -0.39
CA PHE A 420 -3.95 5.91 -0.12
C PHE A 420 -3.52 4.44 -0.14
N VAL A 421 -3.90 3.68 0.87
CA VAL A 421 -3.81 2.22 0.94
C VAL A 421 -5.14 1.62 1.38
N MET A 422 -5.41 0.38 1.01
CA MET A 422 -6.67 -0.30 1.33
C MET A 422 -6.44 -1.72 1.81
N ALA A 423 -7.17 -2.11 2.85
CA ALA A 423 -7.15 -3.48 3.37
C ALA A 423 -7.78 -4.42 2.33
N ALA A 424 -7.33 -5.68 2.25
CA ALA A 424 -7.83 -6.64 1.26
C ALA A 424 -9.35 -6.91 1.36
N SER A 425 -9.97 -6.53 2.48
CA SER A 425 -11.43 -6.57 2.65
C SER A 425 -12.19 -5.55 1.82
N GLY A 426 -11.51 -4.52 1.29
CA GLY A 426 -12.13 -3.37 0.62
C GLY A 426 -12.95 -2.47 1.54
N LYS A 427 -13.03 -2.79 2.84
CA LYS A 427 -13.90 -2.09 3.79
C LYS A 427 -13.24 -0.85 4.39
N HIS A 428 -11.94 -0.94 4.66
CA HIS A 428 -11.17 0.15 5.25
C HIS A 428 -10.05 0.60 4.31
N GLY A 429 -9.99 1.90 4.08
CA GLY A 429 -8.86 2.58 3.44
C GLY A 429 -8.15 3.50 4.43
N TYR A 430 -6.90 3.83 4.16
CA TYR A 430 -6.08 4.74 4.96
C TYR A 430 -5.35 5.70 4.04
N TYR A 431 -5.20 6.95 4.45
CA TYR A 431 -4.54 7.97 3.65
C TYR A 431 -4.08 9.14 4.51
N ALA A 432 -3.17 9.95 3.98
CA ALA A 432 -2.74 11.18 4.60
C ALA A 432 -3.51 12.38 4.03
N SER A 433 -4.01 13.24 4.91
CA SER A 433 -4.76 14.44 4.52
C SER A 433 -4.53 15.58 5.52
N ALA A 434 -4.63 16.82 5.03
CA ALA A 434 -4.55 18.03 5.84
C ALA A 434 -5.96 18.59 6.09
N LYS A 435 -6.64 18.11 7.13
CA LYS A 435 -8.01 18.53 7.50
C LYS A 435 -8.02 19.38 8.77
N GLU A 436 -9.03 20.25 8.92
CA GLU A 436 -9.14 21.17 10.07
C GLU A 436 -9.33 20.47 11.42
N ASP A 437 -9.84 19.23 11.42
CA ASP A 437 -10.04 18.39 12.60
C ASP A 437 -8.81 17.53 12.95
N GLY A 438 -7.70 17.72 12.24
CA GLY A 438 -6.43 17.06 12.55
C GLY A 438 -5.73 17.59 13.80
N GLU A 439 -4.81 16.77 14.31
CA GLU A 439 -3.86 17.11 15.38
C GLU A 439 -2.61 17.78 14.79
N GLY A 440 -2.16 17.30 13.63
CA GLY A 440 -0.97 17.72 12.89
C GLY A 440 -1.27 18.46 11.58
N SER A 441 -0.21 18.88 10.87
CA SER A 441 -0.39 19.53 9.55
C SER A 441 -0.69 18.53 8.41
N TYR A 442 -0.42 17.25 8.67
CA TYR A 442 -0.88 16.09 7.93
C TYR A 442 -1.12 14.99 8.95
N ASP A 443 -2.28 14.35 8.85
CA ASP A 443 -2.69 13.25 9.71
C ASP A 443 -3.12 12.06 8.85
N ILE A 444 -3.03 10.88 9.44
CA ILE A 444 -3.55 9.64 8.86
C ILE A 444 -5.03 9.50 9.25
N TYR A 445 -5.88 9.34 8.24
CA TYR A 445 -7.30 9.10 8.38
C TYR A 445 -7.66 7.70 7.92
N MET A 446 -8.67 7.11 8.56
CA MET A 446 -9.29 5.85 8.15
C MET A 446 -10.61 6.14 7.45
N ILE A 447 -10.80 5.53 6.29
CA ILE A 447 -12.04 5.57 5.52
C ILE A 447 -12.77 4.25 5.73
N THR A 448 -14.03 4.30 6.17
CA THR A 448 -14.92 3.12 6.20
C THR A 448 -15.93 3.21 5.05
N PHE A 449 -15.79 2.32 4.06
CA PHE A 449 -16.70 2.24 2.92
C PHE A 449 -18.01 1.54 3.29
N ARG A 450 -19.16 2.19 3.05
CA ARG A 450 -20.48 1.68 3.46
C ARG A 450 -21.18 0.80 2.41
N GLY A 451 -20.59 0.65 1.22
CA GLY A 451 -21.21 -0.01 0.07
C GLY A 451 -22.44 0.76 -0.46
N PRO A 452 -23.16 0.18 -1.44
CA PRO A 452 -24.39 0.78 -1.97
C PRO A 452 -25.46 0.96 -0.89
N GLU A 453 -26.38 1.90 -1.10
CA GLU A 453 -27.51 2.07 -0.21
C GLU A 453 -28.40 0.83 -0.29
N LYS A 454 -28.62 0.18 0.85
CA LYS A 454 -29.60 -0.89 0.92
C LYS A 454 -30.98 -0.24 0.85
N PRO A 455 -31.80 -0.53 -0.17
CA PRO A 455 -33.15 0.00 -0.20
C PRO A 455 -33.87 -0.42 1.08
N VAL A 456 -34.67 0.48 1.65
CA VAL A 456 -35.52 0.15 2.79
C VAL A 456 -36.55 -0.86 2.31
N ILE A 457 -36.32 -2.14 2.61
CA ILE A 457 -37.33 -3.17 2.42
C ILE A 457 -38.35 -2.93 3.52
N GLN A 458 -39.39 -2.14 3.24
CA GLN A 458 -40.59 -2.13 4.08
C GLN A 458 -41.09 -3.56 4.16
N SER A 459 -41.28 -4.07 5.37
CA SER A 459 -41.91 -5.37 5.55
C SER A 459 -43.30 -5.34 4.89
N ASN A 460 -43.75 -6.47 4.35
CA ASN A 460 -45.11 -6.55 3.78
C ASN A 460 -46.19 -6.21 4.82
N GLU A 461 -45.90 -6.41 6.11
CA GLU A 461 -46.78 -6.04 7.22
C GLU A 461 -46.95 -4.52 7.34
N ASP A 462 -45.87 -3.75 7.18
CA ASP A 462 -45.92 -2.28 7.21
C ASP A 462 -46.68 -1.69 6.01
N LYS A 463 -46.60 -2.33 4.83
CA LYS A 463 -47.38 -1.93 3.64
C LYS A 463 -48.87 -2.26 3.79
N LEU A 464 -49.21 -3.41 4.37
CA LEU A 464 -50.60 -3.82 4.62
C LEU A 464 -51.32 -2.93 5.65
N LEU A 465 -50.59 -2.40 6.63
CA LEU A 465 -51.14 -1.49 7.64
C LEU A 465 -51.30 -0.05 7.13
N ALA A 466 -50.56 0.33 6.09
CA ALA A 466 -50.49 1.71 5.60
C ALA A 466 -51.27 1.98 4.30
N SER A 467 -51.75 0.97 3.55
CA SER A 467 -52.45 1.19 2.28
C SER A 467 -53.95 0.83 2.32
N THR A 468 -54.78 1.70 1.74
CA THR A 468 -56.20 1.43 1.40
C THR A 468 -56.38 1.00 -0.05
N GLU A 469 -55.29 0.81 -0.80
CA GLU A 469 -55.28 0.38 -2.20
C GLU A 469 -54.44 -0.88 -2.40
N PRO A 470 -54.79 -1.74 -3.38
CA PRO A 470 -54.07 -2.98 -3.66
C PRO A 470 -52.62 -2.68 -4.06
N VAL A 471 -51.67 -3.22 -3.28
CA VAL A 471 -50.23 -3.04 -3.47
C VAL A 471 -49.80 -3.75 -4.76
N SER A 472 -49.31 -2.99 -5.75
CA SER A 472 -48.68 -3.57 -6.93
C SER A 472 -47.32 -4.17 -6.58
N GLU A 473 -47.03 -5.31 -7.21
CA GLU A 473 -45.84 -6.14 -7.03
C GLU A 473 -44.54 -5.32 -7.07
N VAL A 474 -43.67 -5.53 -6.08
CA VAL A 474 -42.37 -4.88 -6.01
C VAL A 474 -41.49 -5.47 -7.10
N VAL A 475 -41.16 -4.66 -8.11
CA VAL A 475 -40.11 -4.99 -9.07
C VAL A 475 -38.82 -5.07 -8.27
N MET A 476 -38.29 -6.28 -8.10
CA MET A 476 -36.93 -6.46 -7.60
C MET A 476 -36.00 -5.85 -8.64
N GLU A 477 -35.31 -4.76 -8.30
CA GLU A 477 -34.19 -4.29 -9.10
C GLU A 477 -33.19 -5.44 -9.26
N GLU A 478 -32.74 -5.68 -10.49
CA GLU A 478 -31.63 -6.57 -10.76
C GLU A 478 -30.44 -6.13 -9.91
N SER A 479 -29.96 -7.00 -9.04
CA SER A 479 -28.72 -6.76 -8.31
C SER A 479 -27.62 -6.55 -9.33
N VAL A 480 -27.05 -5.35 -9.38
CA VAL A 480 -25.85 -5.07 -10.17
C VAL A 480 -24.78 -6.05 -9.69
N GLU A 481 -24.45 -7.02 -10.54
CA GLU A 481 -23.42 -8.00 -10.25
C GLU A 481 -22.08 -7.26 -10.31
N ILE A 482 -21.57 -6.80 -9.16
CA ILE A 482 -20.25 -6.21 -9.06
C ILE A 482 -19.25 -7.33 -9.36
N LYS A 483 -18.73 -7.34 -10.58
CA LYS A 483 -17.76 -8.31 -11.09
C LYS A 483 -16.35 -8.00 -10.56
N THR A 484 -16.21 -7.73 -9.27
CA THR A 484 -14.91 -7.62 -8.62
C THR A 484 -14.38 -9.02 -8.30
N MET A 485 -13.08 -9.24 -8.53
CA MET A 485 -12.43 -10.44 -8.02
C MET A 485 -12.56 -10.46 -6.50
N ARG A 486 -13.26 -11.47 -5.97
CA ARG A 486 -13.49 -11.57 -4.54
C ARG A 486 -12.30 -12.25 -3.89
N LEU A 487 -11.64 -11.56 -2.96
CA LEU A 487 -10.44 -12.06 -2.32
C LEU A 487 -10.74 -12.83 -1.04
N THR A 488 -9.90 -13.83 -0.80
CA THR A 488 -9.81 -14.56 0.45
C THR A 488 -8.39 -14.44 0.97
N ILE A 489 -8.22 -14.04 2.23
CA ILE A 489 -6.92 -14.08 2.89
C ILE A 489 -6.71 -15.49 3.45
N LEU A 490 -5.71 -16.19 2.93
CA LEU A 490 -5.20 -17.42 3.53
C LEU A 490 -4.05 -17.05 4.48
N LYS A 491 -4.20 -17.39 5.75
CA LYS A 491 -3.16 -17.16 6.76
C LYS A 491 -3.00 -18.36 7.68
N GLY A 492 -1.90 -18.43 8.40
CA GLY A 492 -1.67 -19.51 9.36
C GLY A 492 -0.29 -19.47 9.96
N THR A 493 0.05 -20.52 10.70
CA THR A 493 1.39 -20.72 11.25
C THR A 493 1.99 -22.05 10.83
N VAL A 494 3.29 -22.09 10.59
CA VAL A 494 4.08 -23.31 10.42
C VAL A 494 4.88 -23.60 11.68
N LYS A 495 4.69 -24.79 12.26
CA LYS A 495 5.30 -25.18 13.54
C LYS A 495 5.79 -26.62 13.52
N ASP A 496 6.74 -26.93 14.40
CA ASP A 496 7.18 -28.30 14.66
C ASP A 496 6.05 -29.07 15.37
N ALA A 497 5.74 -30.27 14.87
CA ALA A 497 4.60 -31.04 15.34
C ALA A 497 4.68 -31.50 16.80
N LEU A 498 5.89 -31.55 17.39
CA LEU A 498 6.10 -32.03 18.77
C LEU A 498 6.29 -30.89 19.76
N SER A 499 7.24 -30.01 19.46
CA SER A 499 7.60 -28.87 20.30
C SER A 499 6.65 -27.68 20.15
N LEU A 500 5.88 -27.63 19.05
CA LEU A 500 5.04 -26.49 18.65
C LEU A 500 5.81 -25.19 18.43
N ASN A 501 7.14 -25.27 18.37
CA ASN A 501 7.99 -24.13 18.05
C ASN A 501 7.75 -23.71 16.59
N PRO A 502 7.71 -22.40 16.30
CA PRO A 502 7.72 -21.85 14.95
C PRO A 502 8.81 -22.44 14.06
N ILE A 503 8.51 -22.58 12.77
CA ILE A 503 9.46 -22.99 11.74
C ILE A 503 9.42 -21.98 10.60
N GLU A 504 10.59 -21.53 10.15
CA GLU A 504 10.74 -20.93 8.81
C GLU A 504 10.63 -22.04 7.77
N ALA A 505 9.57 -21.98 6.97
CA ALA A 505 9.30 -22.93 5.90
C ALA A 505 8.97 -22.20 4.60
N THR A 506 9.45 -22.73 3.48
CA THR A 506 9.01 -22.33 2.14
C THR A 506 7.63 -22.89 1.88
N ILE A 507 6.70 -22.02 1.47
CA ILE A 507 5.31 -22.31 1.17
C ILE A 507 5.10 -22.00 -0.32
N GLU A 508 4.67 -22.99 -1.07
CA GLU A 508 4.32 -22.91 -2.48
C GLU A 508 2.80 -23.02 -2.62
N ILE A 509 2.18 -22.05 -3.29
CA ILE A 509 0.74 -22.03 -3.60
C ILE A 509 0.54 -22.24 -5.10
N VAL A 510 -0.32 -23.20 -5.45
CA VAL A 510 -0.59 -23.61 -6.83
C VAL A 510 -2.08 -23.43 -7.13
N ASP A 511 -2.42 -22.81 -8.25
CA ASP A 511 -3.77 -22.86 -8.83
C ASP A 511 -3.92 -24.20 -9.54
N ASN A 512 -4.70 -25.11 -8.96
CA ASN A 512 -4.81 -26.49 -9.43
C ASN A 512 -5.62 -26.61 -10.73
N GLU A 513 -6.42 -25.60 -11.09
CA GLU A 513 -7.19 -25.59 -12.33
C GLU A 513 -6.30 -25.24 -13.52
N LYS A 514 -5.36 -24.31 -13.32
CA LYS A 514 -4.37 -23.90 -14.32
C LYS A 514 -3.07 -24.69 -14.27
N ASN A 515 -2.80 -25.38 -13.16
CA ASN A 515 -1.53 -26.00 -12.85
C ASN A 515 -0.36 -24.99 -12.88
N GLU A 516 -0.58 -23.83 -12.27
CA GLU A 516 0.35 -22.69 -12.22
C GLU A 516 0.75 -22.39 -10.78
N VAL A 517 2.04 -22.19 -10.52
CA VAL A 517 2.54 -21.71 -9.22
C VAL A 517 2.22 -20.22 -9.11
N ILE A 518 1.30 -19.88 -8.21
CA ILE A 518 0.83 -18.51 -7.99
C ILE A 518 1.81 -17.73 -7.12
N SER A 519 2.37 -18.38 -6.10
CA SER A 519 3.29 -17.72 -5.18
C SER A 519 4.21 -18.73 -4.50
N VAL A 520 5.43 -18.30 -4.21
CA VAL A 520 6.39 -18.97 -3.33
C VAL A 520 6.79 -17.96 -2.27
N MET A 521 6.62 -18.31 -1.00
CA MET A 521 6.89 -17.42 0.12
C MET A 521 7.52 -18.18 1.28
N LYS A 522 8.01 -17.45 2.28
CA LYS A 522 8.50 -18.03 3.54
C LYS A 522 7.58 -17.64 4.69
N SER A 523 7.38 -18.58 5.59
CA SER A 523 6.81 -18.28 6.91
C SER A 523 7.84 -17.59 7.78
N ASN A 524 7.40 -16.66 8.62
CA ASN A 524 8.25 -15.91 9.52
C ASN A 524 8.97 -16.86 10.52
N SER A 525 10.29 -16.75 10.63
CA SER A 525 11.09 -17.69 11.45
C SER A 525 10.78 -17.67 12.95
N SER A 526 10.33 -16.54 13.50
CA SER A 526 10.06 -16.37 14.93
C SER A 526 8.62 -16.67 15.34
N THR A 527 7.67 -16.59 14.40
CA THR A 527 6.24 -16.75 14.69
C THR A 527 5.59 -17.89 13.91
N GLY A 528 6.24 -18.35 12.84
CA GLY A 528 5.75 -19.33 11.88
C GLY A 528 4.68 -18.74 10.97
N LYS A 529 4.31 -17.47 11.13
CA LYS A 529 3.19 -16.86 10.43
C LYS A 529 3.46 -16.74 8.94
N TYR A 530 2.40 -16.93 8.16
CA TYR A 530 2.38 -16.62 6.74
C TYR A 530 1.00 -16.06 6.36
N LEU A 531 0.96 -15.29 5.27
CA LEU A 531 -0.26 -14.68 4.76
C LEU A 531 -0.18 -14.56 3.23
N ILE A 532 -1.28 -14.87 2.54
CA ILE A 532 -1.42 -14.64 1.10
C ILE A 532 -2.87 -14.27 0.74
N SER A 533 -3.01 -13.37 -0.24
CA SER A 533 -4.30 -13.04 -0.86
C SER A 533 -4.57 -13.95 -2.05
N LEU A 534 -5.71 -14.64 -2.05
CA LEU A 534 -6.10 -15.57 -3.12
C LEU A 534 -7.49 -15.24 -3.67
N PRO A 535 -7.68 -15.32 -5.00
CA PRO A 535 -9.00 -15.27 -5.60
C PRO A 535 -9.95 -16.36 -5.05
N SER A 536 -11.20 -15.99 -4.82
CA SER A 536 -12.23 -16.92 -4.34
C SER A 536 -12.80 -17.78 -5.48
N GLY A 537 -13.47 -18.87 -5.14
CA GLY A 537 -14.15 -19.75 -6.10
C GLY A 537 -13.23 -20.75 -6.81
N LYS A 538 -12.00 -20.94 -6.33
CA LYS A 538 -10.97 -21.77 -6.96
C LYS A 538 -10.46 -22.89 -6.06
N ASN A 539 -9.89 -23.92 -6.68
CA ASN A 539 -9.13 -24.97 -6.01
C ASN A 539 -7.63 -24.65 -6.00
N TYR A 540 -7.02 -24.69 -4.82
CA TYR A 540 -5.60 -24.42 -4.63
C TYR A 540 -4.88 -25.60 -4.00
N GLY A 541 -3.61 -25.78 -4.38
CA GLY A 541 -2.65 -26.63 -3.69
C GLY A 541 -1.74 -25.79 -2.80
N ILE A 542 -1.43 -26.28 -1.61
CA ILE A 542 -0.40 -25.75 -0.72
C ILE A 542 0.66 -26.82 -0.50
N ALA A 543 1.93 -26.48 -0.69
CA ALA A 543 3.06 -27.32 -0.35
C ALA A 543 4.04 -26.57 0.55
N VAL A 544 4.41 -27.17 1.68
CA VAL A 544 5.26 -26.55 2.70
C VAL A 544 6.48 -27.42 2.94
N LYS A 545 7.66 -26.82 2.86
CA LYS A 545 8.95 -27.52 3.06
C LYS A 545 9.85 -26.69 3.98
N ALA A 546 10.56 -27.39 4.87
CA ALA A 546 11.57 -26.81 5.74
C ALA A 546 12.75 -27.77 5.85
N GLU A 547 13.92 -27.25 6.19
CA GLU A 547 15.12 -28.05 6.38
C GLU A 547 14.97 -29.03 7.55
N ASP A 548 15.34 -30.29 7.34
CA ASP A 548 15.25 -31.40 8.31
C ASP A 548 13.81 -31.81 8.71
N TYR A 549 12.81 -31.34 7.97
CA TYR A 549 11.41 -31.74 8.12
C TYR A 549 10.90 -32.52 6.91
N LEU A 550 9.95 -33.42 7.17
CA LEU A 550 9.10 -33.96 6.12
C LEU A 550 8.24 -32.81 5.57
N PHE A 551 8.09 -32.74 4.25
CA PHE A 551 7.24 -31.72 3.64
C PHE A 551 5.76 -31.92 4.04
N HIS A 552 4.91 -30.95 3.76
CA HIS A 552 3.46 -31.07 3.88
C HIS A 552 2.83 -30.64 2.56
N SER A 553 1.77 -31.32 2.12
CA SER A 553 1.00 -30.91 0.96
C SER A 553 -0.48 -31.21 1.15
N GLU A 554 -1.34 -30.32 0.65
CA GLU A 554 -2.78 -30.58 0.54
C GLU A 554 -3.44 -29.68 -0.51
N ASN A 555 -4.62 -30.09 -0.97
CA ASN A 555 -5.49 -29.27 -1.79
C ASN A 555 -6.65 -28.75 -0.94
N PHE A 556 -7.09 -27.53 -1.21
CA PHE A 556 -8.24 -26.91 -0.55
C PHE A 556 -9.04 -26.08 -1.54
N ASN A 557 -10.35 -26.03 -1.33
CA ASN A 557 -11.25 -25.18 -2.10
C ASN A 557 -11.46 -23.87 -1.34
N ILE A 558 -11.34 -22.75 -2.04
CA ILE A 558 -11.86 -21.48 -1.56
C ILE A 558 -13.26 -21.34 -2.16
N PRO A 559 -14.33 -21.36 -1.34
CA PRO A 559 -15.67 -21.24 -1.87
C PRO A 559 -15.84 -19.90 -2.61
N GLU A 560 -16.77 -19.85 -3.57
CA GLU A 560 -17.24 -18.58 -4.09
C GLU A 560 -17.85 -17.80 -2.92
N ALA A 561 -17.12 -16.82 -2.40
CA ALA A 561 -17.60 -15.97 -1.34
C ALA A 561 -18.39 -14.82 -1.96
N THR A 562 -19.40 -14.28 -1.27
CA THR A 562 -20.05 -13.01 -1.64
C THR A 562 -19.38 -11.81 -1.00
N ASN A 563 -18.50 -12.04 -0.03
CA ASN A 563 -17.79 -11.03 0.74
C ASN A 563 -16.37 -11.51 1.04
N TYR A 564 -15.53 -10.59 1.50
CA TYR A 564 -14.23 -10.89 2.10
C TYR A 564 -14.35 -12.00 3.17
N GLN A 565 -13.39 -12.93 3.15
CA GLN A 565 -13.26 -13.96 4.16
C GLN A 565 -11.78 -14.23 4.47
N GLU A 566 -11.54 -14.75 5.68
CA GLU A 566 -10.24 -15.23 6.10
C GLU A 566 -10.29 -16.74 6.32
N ILE A 567 -9.32 -17.46 5.77
CA ILE A 567 -9.13 -18.89 6.01
C ILE A 567 -7.85 -19.07 6.81
N THR A 568 -7.95 -19.70 7.98
CA THR A 568 -6.79 -20.07 8.79
C THR A 568 -6.36 -21.51 8.51
N LYS A 569 -5.08 -21.71 8.22
CA LYS A 569 -4.45 -23.01 7.95
C LYS A 569 -3.14 -23.14 8.73
N ASP A 570 -3.22 -23.70 9.93
CA ASP A 570 -2.01 -24.02 10.71
C ASP A 570 -1.42 -25.36 10.25
N ILE A 571 -0.11 -25.38 10.04
CA ILE A 571 0.62 -26.50 9.47
C ILE A 571 1.66 -26.99 10.48
N LEU A 572 1.57 -28.27 10.81
CA LEU A 572 2.52 -28.94 11.67
C LEU A 572 3.46 -29.81 10.82
N LEU A 573 4.75 -29.51 10.87
CA LEU A 573 5.78 -30.29 10.19
C LEU A 573 6.40 -31.30 11.15
N ASN A 574 6.54 -32.54 10.67
CA ASN A 574 7.23 -33.59 11.41
C ASN A 574 8.70 -33.59 11.04
N LYS A 575 9.60 -33.62 12.03
CA LYS A 575 11.03 -33.81 11.78
C LYS A 575 11.26 -35.10 11.01
N MET A 576 12.29 -35.11 10.18
CA MET A 576 12.76 -36.31 9.53
C MET A 576 13.52 -37.20 10.52
N ALA A 577 12.77 -37.87 11.39
CA ALA A 577 13.31 -38.86 12.32
C ALA A 577 12.87 -40.27 11.92
N VAL A 578 13.67 -41.28 12.27
CA VAL A 578 13.32 -42.69 12.08
C VAL A 578 11.96 -42.99 12.71
N GLY A 579 11.07 -43.60 11.93
CA GLY A 579 9.70 -43.90 12.32
C GLY A 579 8.67 -42.83 11.96
N SER A 580 9.11 -41.63 11.55
CA SER A 580 8.20 -40.56 11.10
C SER A 580 7.48 -40.97 9.83
N LYS A 581 6.21 -40.59 9.73
CA LYS A 581 5.31 -40.94 8.63
C LYS A 581 4.66 -39.70 8.05
N ILE A 582 4.37 -39.74 6.76
CA ILE A 582 3.60 -38.72 6.07
C ILE A 582 2.70 -39.38 5.02
N VAL A 583 1.46 -38.89 4.94
CA VAL A 583 0.52 -39.26 3.89
C VAL A 583 0.78 -38.38 2.66
N LEU A 584 0.99 -39.01 1.52
CA LEU A 584 1.12 -38.32 0.23
C LEU A 584 -0.29 -38.05 -0.30
N LYS A 585 -0.86 -36.88 0.05
CA LYS A 585 -2.29 -36.57 -0.17
C LYS A 585 -2.67 -36.46 -1.65
N ASN A 586 -1.70 -36.17 -2.52
CA ASN A 586 -1.91 -35.90 -3.94
C ASN A 586 -1.47 -37.07 -4.85
N ILE A 587 -1.57 -38.32 -4.39
CA ILE A 587 -1.27 -39.50 -5.21
C ILE A 587 -2.55 -40.13 -5.74
N PHE A 588 -2.72 -40.07 -7.06
CA PHE A 588 -3.91 -40.53 -7.76
C PHE A 588 -3.62 -41.75 -8.64
N PHE A 589 -4.55 -42.69 -8.61
CA PHE A 589 -4.52 -43.88 -9.46
C PHE A 589 -5.79 -43.97 -10.30
N ASP A 590 -5.68 -44.56 -11.47
CA ASP A 590 -6.83 -45.02 -12.25
C ASP A 590 -7.76 -45.90 -11.39
N TYR A 591 -9.07 -45.84 -11.65
CA TYR A 591 -10.05 -46.64 -10.91
C TYR A 591 -9.68 -48.13 -10.91
N ALA A 592 -9.55 -48.70 -9.71
CA ALA A 592 -9.15 -50.10 -9.46
C ALA A 592 -7.80 -50.53 -10.08
N LYS A 593 -6.92 -49.58 -10.43
CA LYS A 593 -5.57 -49.85 -10.96
C LYS A 593 -4.47 -49.29 -10.05
N ALA A 594 -3.24 -49.65 -10.40
CA ALA A 594 -1.99 -49.12 -9.83
C ALA A 594 -1.25 -48.16 -10.79
N THR A 595 -1.85 -47.81 -11.92
CA THR A 595 -1.31 -46.81 -12.84
C THR A 595 -1.42 -45.42 -12.21
N LEU A 596 -0.27 -44.79 -11.95
CA LEU A 596 -0.19 -43.41 -11.48
C LEU A 596 -0.74 -42.47 -12.54
N ARG A 597 -1.58 -41.52 -12.12
CA ARG A 597 -2.03 -40.44 -13.00
C ARG A 597 -1.05 -39.27 -12.95
N SER A 598 -1.00 -38.48 -14.02
CA SER A 598 -0.06 -37.36 -14.17
C SER A 598 -0.17 -36.32 -13.06
N GLU A 599 -1.36 -36.13 -12.49
CA GLU A 599 -1.61 -35.23 -11.35
C GLU A 599 -0.80 -35.61 -10.10
N SER A 600 -0.29 -36.85 -10.04
CA SER A 600 0.53 -37.34 -8.91
C SER A 600 1.99 -36.92 -9.00
N PHE A 601 2.46 -36.49 -10.17
CA PHE A 601 3.89 -36.32 -10.40
C PHE A 601 4.49 -35.15 -9.62
N ALA A 602 3.76 -34.05 -9.44
CA ALA A 602 4.24 -32.93 -8.62
C ALA A 602 4.50 -33.35 -7.16
N GLU A 603 3.63 -34.18 -6.59
CA GLU A 603 3.79 -34.73 -5.25
C GLU A 603 4.98 -35.70 -5.15
N LEU A 604 5.14 -36.57 -6.16
CA LEU A 604 6.24 -37.51 -6.22
C LEU A 604 7.59 -36.83 -6.46
N ASP A 605 7.62 -35.78 -7.28
CA ASP A 605 8.83 -34.99 -7.53
C ASP A 605 9.29 -34.29 -6.24
N ARG A 606 8.37 -33.80 -5.38
CA ARG A 606 8.74 -33.30 -4.04
C ARG A 606 9.39 -34.38 -3.16
N LEU A 607 8.93 -35.63 -3.27
CA LEU A 607 9.56 -36.76 -2.58
C LEU A 607 10.93 -37.11 -3.18
N VAL A 608 11.09 -37.03 -4.51
CA VAL A 608 12.39 -37.19 -5.18
C VAL A 608 13.36 -36.12 -4.70
N ASP A 609 12.95 -34.86 -4.65
CA ASP A 609 13.79 -33.75 -4.17
C ASP A 609 14.23 -33.98 -2.71
N LEU A 610 13.31 -34.40 -1.85
CA LEU A 610 13.62 -34.74 -0.46
C LEU A 610 14.66 -35.86 -0.36
N LEU A 611 14.43 -36.98 -1.07
CA LEU A 611 15.34 -38.14 -1.04
C LEU A 611 16.68 -37.86 -1.72
N SER A 612 16.72 -36.94 -2.68
CA SER A 612 17.95 -36.47 -3.31
C SER A 612 18.77 -35.61 -2.36
N LYS A 613 18.11 -34.73 -1.57
CA LYS A 613 18.77 -33.92 -0.53
C LYS A 613 19.37 -34.77 0.59
N TYR A 614 18.74 -35.89 0.94
CA TYR A 614 19.17 -36.77 2.04
C TYR A 614 19.53 -38.18 1.54
N PRO A 615 20.73 -38.38 0.96
CA PRO A 615 21.08 -39.60 0.25
C PRO A 615 21.22 -40.86 1.12
N SER A 616 21.38 -40.72 2.44
CA SER A 616 21.42 -41.83 3.40
C SER A 616 20.04 -42.31 3.85
N THR A 617 19.00 -41.52 3.62
CA THR A 617 17.65 -41.83 4.07
C THR A 617 17.09 -43.03 3.32
N ARG A 618 16.62 -44.04 4.07
CA ARG A 618 15.84 -45.18 3.58
C ARG A 618 14.38 -45.03 3.98
N ILE A 619 13.45 -45.29 3.07
CA ILE A 619 12.01 -45.16 3.32
C ILE A 619 11.23 -46.43 2.95
N GLU A 620 10.10 -46.63 3.63
CA GLU A 620 9.05 -47.56 3.21
C GLU A 620 7.90 -46.77 2.59
N ILE A 621 7.51 -47.09 1.36
CA ILE A 621 6.25 -46.65 0.75
C ILE A 621 5.15 -47.63 1.14
N SER A 622 4.12 -47.15 1.84
CA SER A 622 3.03 -47.96 2.35
C SER A 622 1.73 -47.65 1.61
N GLY A 623 1.14 -48.65 0.97
CA GLY A 623 -0.16 -48.52 0.30
C GLY A 623 -1.32 -48.98 1.19
N HIS A 624 -2.44 -48.26 1.14
CA HIS A 624 -3.64 -48.55 1.94
C HIS A 624 -4.92 -48.49 1.08
N THR A 625 -5.93 -49.24 1.48
CA THR A 625 -7.26 -49.26 0.86
C THR A 625 -8.35 -49.02 1.90
N ASP A 626 -9.57 -48.75 1.43
CA ASP A 626 -10.76 -48.89 2.28
C ASP A 626 -11.15 -50.38 2.45
N ASN A 627 -12.19 -50.61 3.26
CA ASN A 627 -12.69 -51.95 3.55
C ASN A 627 -13.64 -52.54 2.49
N ARG A 628 -13.80 -51.91 1.31
CA ARG A 628 -14.64 -52.44 0.22
C ARG A 628 -13.84 -53.42 -0.63
N GLY A 629 -14.47 -54.55 -0.98
CA GLY A 629 -13.85 -55.61 -1.78
C GLY A 629 -13.20 -56.70 -0.93
N SER A 630 -12.68 -57.73 -1.60
CA SER A 630 -12.06 -58.86 -0.90
C SER A 630 -10.67 -58.50 -0.35
N LEU A 631 -10.27 -59.13 0.75
CA LEU A 631 -8.94 -58.97 1.32
C LEU A 631 -7.84 -59.21 0.27
N LYS A 632 -7.95 -60.29 -0.51
CA LYS A 632 -6.98 -60.63 -1.56
C LYS A 632 -6.82 -59.49 -2.58
N LEU A 633 -7.93 -58.90 -3.03
CA LEU A 633 -7.91 -57.77 -3.97
C LEU A 633 -7.26 -56.53 -3.35
N ASN A 634 -7.64 -56.19 -2.11
CA ASN A 634 -7.12 -55.02 -1.43
C ASN A 634 -5.63 -55.15 -1.08
N THR A 635 -5.16 -56.34 -0.69
CA THR A 635 -3.74 -56.63 -0.50
C THR A 635 -2.98 -56.39 -1.80
N SER A 636 -3.38 -57.04 -2.90
CA SER A 636 -2.70 -56.85 -4.19
C SER A 636 -2.76 -55.41 -4.70
N LEU A 637 -3.90 -54.73 -4.55
CA LEU A 637 -4.06 -53.35 -5.00
C LEU A 637 -3.16 -52.39 -4.20
N SER A 638 -3.18 -52.51 -2.88
CA SER A 638 -2.34 -51.66 -2.00
C SER A 638 -0.85 -51.85 -2.25
N GLU A 639 -0.40 -53.10 -2.44
CA GLU A 639 0.99 -53.43 -2.71
C GLU A 639 1.43 -52.94 -4.09
N ASN A 640 0.63 -53.17 -5.14
CA ASN A 640 0.94 -52.69 -6.49
C ASN A 640 0.99 -51.15 -6.56
N ARG A 641 0.14 -50.44 -5.81
CA ARG A 641 0.17 -48.98 -5.72
C ARG A 641 1.44 -48.48 -5.06
N ALA A 642 1.85 -49.10 -3.97
CA ALA A 642 3.12 -48.77 -3.30
C ALA A 642 4.32 -49.05 -4.21
N LYS A 643 4.30 -50.18 -4.92
CA LYS A 643 5.31 -50.53 -5.92
C LYS A 643 5.38 -49.51 -7.06
N ALA A 644 4.24 -49.08 -7.60
CA ALA A 644 4.20 -48.10 -8.69
C ALA A 644 4.86 -46.76 -8.30
N VAL A 645 4.72 -46.35 -7.03
CA VAL A 645 5.41 -45.18 -6.49
C VAL A 645 6.92 -45.43 -6.38
N VAL A 646 7.35 -46.59 -5.87
CA VAL A 646 8.79 -46.95 -5.84
C VAL A 646 9.40 -46.99 -7.25
N ASP A 647 8.72 -47.61 -8.21
CA ASP A 647 9.16 -47.69 -9.61
C ASP A 647 9.34 -46.28 -10.21
N TYR A 648 8.45 -45.34 -9.88
CA TYR A 648 8.59 -43.94 -10.28
C TYR A 648 9.83 -43.28 -9.67
N LEU A 649 10.06 -43.44 -8.36
CA LEU A 649 11.22 -42.86 -7.67
C LEU A 649 12.54 -43.42 -8.22
N ILE A 650 12.60 -44.73 -8.51
CA ILE A 650 13.76 -45.36 -9.16
C ILE A 650 13.97 -44.77 -10.56
N GLY A 651 12.89 -44.60 -11.33
CA GLY A 651 12.94 -43.97 -12.66
C GLY A 651 13.44 -42.53 -12.65
N LYS A 652 13.29 -41.82 -11.52
CA LYS A 652 13.82 -40.47 -11.27
C LYS A 652 15.23 -40.47 -10.65
N GLY A 653 15.84 -41.64 -10.44
CA GLY A 653 17.24 -41.78 -10.03
C GLY A 653 17.49 -42.08 -8.55
N ILE A 654 16.44 -42.36 -7.76
CA ILE A 654 16.61 -42.79 -6.37
C ILE A 654 17.06 -44.26 -6.33
N ALA A 655 18.12 -44.57 -5.58
CA ALA A 655 18.67 -45.92 -5.50
C ALA A 655 17.68 -46.92 -4.88
N GLU A 656 17.57 -48.11 -5.49
CA GLU A 656 16.59 -49.15 -5.11
C GLU A 656 16.79 -49.65 -3.66
N ASP A 657 18.02 -49.72 -3.17
CA ASP A 657 18.36 -50.17 -1.80
C ASP A 657 17.86 -49.21 -0.70
N ARG A 658 17.47 -47.99 -1.09
CA ARG A 658 16.86 -46.98 -0.22
C ARG A 658 15.35 -47.08 -0.12
N LEU A 659 14.71 -47.91 -0.95
CA LEU A 659 13.26 -47.95 -1.10
C LEU A 659 12.72 -49.33 -0.74
N GLU A 660 11.80 -49.36 0.21
CA GLU A 660 10.97 -50.52 0.51
C GLU A 660 9.51 -50.18 0.14
N TYR A 661 8.70 -51.15 -0.26
CA TYR A 661 7.26 -50.95 -0.44
C TYR A 661 6.46 -52.05 0.25
N LYS A 662 5.26 -51.70 0.73
CA LYS A 662 4.38 -52.65 1.40
C LYS A 662 2.90 -52.28 1.26
N GLY A 663 2.06 -53.27 0.96
CA GLY A 663 0.61 -53.14 0.96
C GLY A 663 0.00 -53.54 2.31
N TYR A 664 -0.75 -52.64 2.94
CA TYR A 664 -1.43 -52.90 4.22
C TYR A 664 -2.93 -53.14 4.08
N ALA A 665 -3.48 -53.13 2.86
CA ALA A 665 -4.92 -53.21 2.62
C ALA A 665 -5.68 -52.23 3.53
N TYR A 666 -6.71 -52.69 4.24
CA TYR A 666 -7.53 -51.88 5.16
C TYR A 666 -7.18 -52.10 6.65
N PHE A 667 -6.00 -52.66 6.96
CA PHE A 667 -5.63 -52.98 8.35
C PHE A 667 -5.10 -51.78 9.16
N GLN A 668 -4.77 -50.66 8.50
CA GLN A 668 -4.30 -49.43 9.14
C GLN A 668 -5.14 -48.22 8.71
N PRO A 669 -6.44 -48.20 9.06
CA PRO A 669 -7.31 -47.07 8.76
C PRO A 669 -6.88 -45.84 9.57
N ILE A 670 -6.94 -44.66 8.95
CA ILE A 670 -6.76 -43.37 9.61
C ILE A 670 -8.10 -42.66 9.86
N ASP A 671 -9.19 -43.22 9.32
CA ASP A 671 -10.54 -42.69 9.45
C ASP A 671 -11.58 -43.82 9.42
N THR A 672 -12.84 -43.53 9.72
CA THR A 672 -13.94 -44.49 9.65
C THR A 672 -14.13 -45.01 8.22
N ASN A 673 -14.43 -46.30 8.08
CA ASN A 673 -14.84 -46.87 6.80
C ASN A 673 -16.35 -46.76 6.55
N ASP A 674 -17.10 -46.18 7.48
CA ASP A 674 -18.56 -46.11 7.41
C ASP A 674 -19.02 -45.00 6.45
N THR A 675 -18.27 -43.90 6.36
CA THR A 675 -18.60 -42.76 5.49
C THR A 675 -17.83 -42.81 4.16
N PRO A 676 -18.36 -42.25 3.07
CA PRO A 676 -17.61 -42.09 1.81
C PRO A 676 -16.30 -41.32 1.99
N GLU A 677 -16.32 -40.27 2.83
CA GLU A 677 -15.18 -39.40 3.10
C GLU A 677 -14.08 -40.13 3.88
N GLY A 678 -14.43 -40.84 4.96
CA GLY A 678 -13.45 -41.62 5.71
C GLY A 678 -12.85 -42.77 4.89
N ARG A 679 -13.65 -43.40 4.01
CA ARG A 679 -13.10 -44.35 3.02
C ARG A 679 -12.13 -43.67 2.04
N GLN A 680 -12.39 -42.44 1.60
CA GLN A 680 -11.44 -41.69 0.76
C GLN A 680 -10.13 -41.43 1.52
N ASN A 681 -10.18 -41.05 2.79
CA ASN A 681 -8.99 -40.85 3.62
C ASN A 681 -8.19 -42.15 3.82
N ASN A 682 -8.87 -43.30 3.93
CA ASN A 682 -8.22 -44.60 4.04
C ASN A 682 -7.55 -45.07 2.74
N ARG A 683 -8.04 -44.64 1.56
CA ARG A 683 -7.42 -44.91 0.25
C ARG A 683 -6.23 -43.98 0.02
N ARG A 684 -5.08 -44.33 0.58
CA ARG A 684 -3.90 -43.46 0.58
C ARG A 684 -2.59 -44.20 0.32
N VAL A 685 -1.57 -43.43 0.00
CA VAL A 685 -0.16 -43.84 0.08
C VAL A 685 0.50 -42.98 1.15
N GLU A 686 1.31 -43.59 2.00
CA GLU A 686 2.17 -42.90 2.95
C GLU A 686 3.62 -43.33 2.73
N PHE A 687 4.57 -42.53 3.18
CA PHE A 687 5.93 -43.04 3.38
C PHE A 687 6.35 -42.94 4.83
N LYS A 688 7.26 -43.84 5.22
CA LYS A 688 7.83 -43.94 6.56
C LYS A 688 9.35 -43.91 6.46
N VAL A 689 9.99 -43.10 7.29
CA VAL A 689 11.46 -43.09 7.43
C VAL A 689 11.93 -44.35 8.19
N LEU A 690 12.81 -45.14 7.59
CA LEU A 690 13.36 -46.38 8.16
C LEU A 690 14.74 -46.17 8.80
N SER A 691 15.59 -45.36 8.17
CA SER A 691 16.92 -44.97 8.67
C SER A 691 17.32 -43.66 8.00
N ASN A 692 18.15 -42.85 8.67
CA ASN A 692 18.73 -41.61 8.16
C ASN A 692 20.24 -41.61 8.33
#